data_AF-A0A5B6YU13-F1
#
_entry.id   AF-A0A5B6YU13-F1
#
_cell.length_a   1.000
_cell.length_b   1.000
_cell.length_c   1.000
_cell.angle_alpha   90.00
_cell.angle_beta   90.00
_cell.angle_gamma   90.00
#
_symmetry.space_group_name_H-M   'P 1'
#
loop_
_entity.id
_entity.type
_entity.pdbx_description
1 polymer ?
#
loop_
_entity_poly.entity_id
_entity_poly.type
_entity_poly.pdbx_seq_one_letter_code
_entity_poly.pdbx_strand_id
1 'polypeptide(L)'
;MYNQTLVSLLRCRKNGVSVNLCQTWFDIDFLRLDFFLFKCLQSPEPAPDPMARARFVSTTILILFFTVLSPCVVVFSSSAVPGLSDDPNTFLLRPPHGGSNRHTMCLPLFLSPPNSSQNSAAASGGITRRHLQRSDPHHPNARMRLHDDLLLNGYYTTRLWIGTPPQRFALIVDTGSTVTYVPCSTCEQCGKHQDPKFQLELSSTYEPVKCNIDCTCDNDRVQCVYERQYAEMSSSSGVLGEDIISFGNQSELTPQRTVFGCENVETGDLYSQHADGIMGLGRGDLSVVDQLVDRGVISDSFSLCYGGMHVGGGAMVLGGISPPADMVFSHSDPVRSPYYNIDLKEIHVAGNRLSLNPRVFDGKHGTVLDSGTTYAYLPEAAFGAFKDAIKKELHSLKQIRGPDPNYNDICFFGAGSDISQLSKSFPAVDMVFGNGQKLLLSPENYLFQHSKVRGAYCLGIFQNGKDPTTLLGGIIVRNTLVMYDREHEKIGFWKTNCSELWERLHISDAPPPVPSILNRTNSTTDMPPTLAPAGPPQGVLPGELQVGLITFYMLLSVKYLDLKPHVTELAQFIAQELDVNTSQVHLLNFTSKGNDSLIGWAVLPAGSADYFSNVTAMSIIARLAEHRVRLPDTFGSYQLFEWNIGPPPKRTWWQQHYLVVVVATIVALILGLSASGARYIWRRRQQALVAYKPVDAAIPEQELQPL
;
A
#
# COMPACT_ATOMS: atom_id res chain seq x y z
N MET A 1 16.12 36.34 -37.36
CA MET A 1 16.76 36.82 -38.61
C MET A 1 18.15 36.21 -38.68
N TYR A 2 18.54 35.59 -39.80
CA TYR A 2 19.90 35.10 -40.15
C TYR A 2 20.82 34.46 -39.08
N ASN A 3 20.55 33.18 -38.81
CA ASN A 3 21.43 32.01 -39.07
C ASN A 3 22.88 32.25 -39.61
N GLN A 4 23.91 31.67 -38.95
CA GLN A 4 25.06 30.87 -39.49
C GLN A 4 26.28 30.84 -38.51
N THR A 5 27.40 30.10 -38.72
CA THR A 5 27.67 28.62 -38.65
C THR A 5 29.22 28.39 -38.62
N LEU A 6 29.69 27.24 -38.09
CA LEU A 6 31.00 26.55 -38.35
C LEU A 6 32.33 26.91 -37.62
N VAL A 7 32.74 26.01 -36.70
CA VAL A 7 34.02 25.23 -36.57
C VAL A 7 35.44 25.88 -36.64
N SER A 8 36.30 25.36 -35.75
CA SER A 8 37.69 25.67 -35.35
C SER A 8 38.90 25.27 -36.23
N LEU A 9 40.06 25.92 -35.99
CA LEU A 9 41.46 25.43 -36.12
C LEU A 9 42.34 26.09 -35.01
N LEU A 10 43.14 25.38 -34.19
CA LEU A 10 44.55 24.90 -34.36
C LEU A 10 45.62 26.05 -34.37
N ARG A 11 46.87 25.96 -33.85
CA ARG A 11 47.77 24.81 -33.54
C ARG A 11 49.06 25.18 -32.71
N CYS A 12 49.56 24.26 -31.85
CA CYS A 12 51.00 24.07 -31.42
C CYS A 12 51.77 25.22 -30.69
N ARG A 13 52.96 25.03 -30.07
CA ARG A 13 53.95 23.90 -30.02
C ARG A 13 54.69 23.77 -28.65
N LYS A 14 55.41 22.65 -28.43
CA LYS A 14 56.22 22.28 -27.23
C LYS A 14 57.60 22.99 -27.13
N ASN A 15 58.17 23.05 -25.91
CA ASN A 15 59.45 22.39 -25.49
C ASN A 15 59.84 22.81 -24.05
N GLY A 16 60.44 21.99 -23.17
CA GLY A 16 60.62 20.51 -23.12
C GLY A 16 60.13 20.00 -21.74
N VAL A 17 60.89 19.49 -20.75
CA VAL A 17 62.22 18.84 -20.52
C VAL A 17 62.12 18.27 -19.08
N SER A 18 62.60 17.10 -18.61
CA SER A 18 62.92 15.75 -19.14
C SER A 18 63.17 14.80 -17.91
N VAL A 19 63.73 13.59 -18.09
CA VAL A 19 64.21 12.62 -17.06
C VAL A 19 63.08 11.87 -16.28
N ASN A 20 62.95 10.54 -16.29
CA ASN A 20 63.77 9.48 -16.96
C ASN A 20 62.93 8.27 -17.43
N LEU A 21 63.54 7.39 -18.24
CA LEU A 21 62.93 6.20 -18.86
C LEU A 21 63.19 4.88 -18.11
N CYS A 22 62.26 3.91 -18.22
CA CYS A 22 62.54 2.62 -18.87
C CYS A 22 61.26 1.84 -19.24
N GLN A 23 61.39 0.84 -20.12
CA GLN A 23 60.27 0.21 -20.84
C GLN A 23 60.64 -1.20 -21.34
N THR A 24 59.70 -2.15 -21.33
CA THR A 24 59.75 -3.42 -22.10
C THR A 24 58.35 -3.90 -22.47
N TRP A 25 58.25 -4.69 -23.54
CA TRP A 25 57.03 -5.30 -24.10
C TRP A 25 57.08 -6.84 -23.96
N PHE A 26 55.95 -7.53 -24.16
CA PHE A 26 55.87 -8.67 -25.09
C PHE A 26 54.41 -9.03 -25.43
N ASP A 27 54.14 -9.25 -26.72
CA ASP A 27 52.97 -9.95 -27.28
C ASP A 27 53.47 -11.24 -27.96
N ILE A 28 52.66 -12.31 -28.00
CA ILE A 28 52.66 -13.38 -29.02
C ILE A 28 51.54 -14.41 -28.75
N ASP A 29 50.88 -14.88 -29.81
CA ASP A 29 49.89 -15.97 -29.78
C ASP A 29 50.50 -17.34 -29.42
N PHE A 30 49.69 -18.33 -29.02
CA PHE A 30 49.57 -19.57 -29.83
C PHE A 30 48.40 -20.48 -29.43
N LEU A 31 47.67 -20.98 -30.44
CA LEU A 31 46.68 -22.04 -30.32
C LEU A 31 47.28 -23.38 -30.82
N ARG A 32 47.67 -24.29 -29.90
CA ARG A 32 47.88 -25.75 -30.13
C ARG A 32 48.18 -26.46 -28.80
N LEU A 33 47.26 -27.25 -28.26
CA LEU A 33 47.08 -28.70 -28.50
C LEU A 33 48.28 -29.59 -28.13
N ASP A 34 48.15 -30.27 -26.98
CA ASP A 34 48.10 -31.73 -26.91
C ASP A 34 49.07 -32.56 -27.77
N PHE A 35 50.39 -32.48 -27.52
CA PHE A 35 51.32 -33.48 -28.07
C PHE A 35 52.54 -33.88 -27.21
N PHE A 36 52.55 -33.60 -25.90
CA PHE A 36 53.70 -33.94 -25.03
C PHE A 36 53.37 -34.67 -23.70
N LEU A 37 52.29 -35.46 -23.68
CA LEU A 37 51.99 -36.36 -22.55
C LEU A 37 51.67 -37.80 -22.99
N PHE A 38 52.21 -38.23 -24.13
CA PHE A 38 52.07 -39.60 -24.64
C PHE A 38 53.32 -40.14 -25.37
N LYS A 39 54.45 -40.25 -24.66
CA LYS A 39 55.58 -41.19 -24.91
C LYS A 39 56.78 -40.90 -23.99
N CYS A 40 56.94 -41.68 -22.92
CA CYS A 40 58.25 -42.04 -22.33
C CYS A 40 58.09 -43.08 -21.20
N LEU A 41 57.68 -44.31 -21.57
CA LEU A 41 57.68 -45.47 -20.66
C LEU A 41 57.98 -46.74 -21.45
N GLN A 42 59.27 -46.96 -21.78
CA GLN A 42 59.72 -48.22 -22.36
C GLN A 42 61.23 -48.46 -22.09
N SER A 43 61.55 -49.55 -21.40
CA SER A 43 62.91 -50.06 -21.12
C SER A 43 63.77 -49.29 -20.07
N PRO A 44 64.77 -49.93 -19.42
CA PRO A 44 64.51 -50.35 -18.03
C PRO A 44 65.67 -50.21 -16.99
N GLU A 45 65.27 -50.35 -15.71
CA GLU A 45 66.05 -50.73 -14.50
C GLU A 45 67.22 -49.84 -14.00
N PRO A 46 67.61 -49.94 -12.70
CA PRO A 46 66.93 -50.55 -11.55
C PRO A 46 66.59 -49.54 -10.42
N ALA A 47 66.00 -50.03 -9.32
CA ALA A 47 65.48 -49.29 -8.15
C ALA A 47 66.50 -49.33 -6.96
N PRO A 48 66.22 -48.84 -5.72
CA PRO A 48 64.95 -48.30 -5.19
C PRO A 48 64.98 -47.10 -4.19
N ASP A 49 63.82 -46.48 -3.99
CA ASP A 49 63.30 -46.07 -2.66
C ASP A 49 61.75 -46.18 -2.69
N PRO A 50 61.11 -47.00 -1.82
CA PRO A 50 59.66 -47.23 -1.88
C PRO A 50 58.78 -46.06 -1.40
N MET A 51 59.29 -45.02 -0.71
CA MET A 51 58.42 -43.97 -0.15
C MET A 51 57.77 -43.04 -1.21
N ALA A 52 58.38 -42.84 -2.38
CA ALA A 52 57.92 -41.84 -3.34
C ALA A 52 56.54 -42.17 -3.99
N ARG A 53 56.25 -43.45 -4.23
CA ARG A 53 55.05 -43.87 -4.98
C ARG A 53 53.72 -43.64 -4.25
N ALA A 54 53.71 -43.64 -2.92
CA ALA A 54 52.49 -43.42 -2.14
C ALA A 54 51.98 -41.97 -2.26
N ARG A 55 52.89 -40.99 -2.30
CA ARG A 55 52.52 -39.57 -2.39
C ARG A 55 51.91 -39.21 -3.74
N PHE A 56 52.49 -39.70 -4.85
CA PHE A 56 52.05 -39.32 -6.19
C PHE A 56 50.60 -39.72 -6.51
N VAL A 57 50.20 -40.95 -6.15
CA VAL A 57 48.83 -41.45 -6.37
C VAL A 57 47.80 -40.66 -5.55
N SER A 58 48.14 -40.29 -4.32
CA SER A 58 47.28 -39.46 -3.47
C SER A 58 47.05 -38.08 -4.08
N THR A 59 48.08 -37.43 -4.63
CA THR A 59 47.97 -36.10 -5.22
C THR A 59 47.12 -36.10 -6.49
N THR A 60 47.27 -37.10 -7.38
CA THR A 60 46.47 -37.17 -8.62
C THR A 60 44.98 -37.37 -8.35
N ILE A 61 44.62 -38.17 -7.33
CA ILE A 61 43.22 -38.36 -6.93
C ILE A 61 42.63 -37.08 -6.32
N LEU A 62 43.43 -36.34 -5.53
CA LEU A 62 42.99 -35.07 -4.94
C LEU A 62 42.68 -34.02 -6.02
N ILE A 63 43.55 -33.88 -7.02
CA ILE A 63 43.38 -32.91 -8.12
C ILE A 63 42.12 -33.21 -8.94
N LEU A 64 41.81 -34.49 -9.18
CA LEU A 64 40.57 -34.91 -9.86
C LEU A 64 39.29 -34.67 -9.05
N PHE A 65 39.38 -34.62 -7.72
CA PHE A 65 38.24 -34.25 -6.86
C PHE A 65 37.96 -32.74 -6.85
N PHE A 66 39.01 -31.91 -6.89
CA PHE A 66 38.87 -30.45 -6.84
C PHE A 66 38.44 -29.79 -8.16
N THR A 67 38.69 -30.40 -9.32
CA THR A 67 38.31 -29.82 -10.62
C THR A 67 36.83 -29.99 -10.99
N VAL A 68 36.08 -30.86 -10.30
CA VAL A 68 34.67 -31.15 -10.60
C VAL A 68 33.68 -30.26 -9.82
N LEU A 69 34.15 -29.54 -8.80
CA LEU A 69 33.30 -28.80 -7.84
C LEU A 69 33.47 -27.26 -7.88
N SER A 70 34.10 -26.70 -8.92
CA SER A 70 34.25 -25.24 -9.07
C SER A 70 33.20 -24.66 -10.03
N PRO A 71 32.32 -23.72 -9.60
CA PRO A 71 31.37 -23.06 -10.49
C PRO A 71 32.07 -21.97 -11.32
N CYS A 72 32.28 -22.23 -12.61
CA CYS A 72 32.81 -21.23 -13.53
C CYS A 72 31.86 -20.03 -13.68
N VAL A 73 32.34 -18.84 -13.31
CA VAL A 73 31.66 -17.57 -13.61
C VAL A 73 31.75 -17.30 -15.11
N VAL A 74 30.65 -17.49 -15.83
CA VAL A 74 30.56 -17.19 -17.26
C VAL A 74 30.23 -15.70 -17.44
N VAL A 75 31.23 -14.91 -17.79
CA VAL A 75 31.05 -13.53 -18.24
C VAL A 75 30.48 -13.56 -19.67
N PHE A 76 29.26 -13.04 -19.86
CA PHE A 76 28.71 -12.84 -21.20
C PHE A 76 28.98 -11.42 -21.70
N SER A 77 29.73 -11.33 -22.79
CA SER A 77 30.03 -10.10 -23.51
C SER A 77 28.82 -9.57 -24.27
N SER A 78 28.67 -8.25 -24.33
CA SER A 78 27.61 -7.58 -25.10
C SER A 78 27.68 -7.93 -26.58
N SER A 79 26.57 -8.46 -27.13
CA SER A 79 26.34 -8.63 -28.57
C SER A 79 25.22 -7.68 -29.00
N ALA A 80 25.38 -7.01 -30.14
CA ALA A 80 24.44 -6.00 -30.64
C ALA A 80 23.69 -6.50 -31.91
N VAL A 81 22.93 -5.59 -32.54
CA VAL A 81 22.25 -5.71 -33.87
C VAL A 81 20.92 -6.51 -33.83
N PRO A 82 19.88 -6.15 -34.62
CA PRO A 82 19.66 -4.97 -35.47
C PRO A 82 18.53 -4.03 -34.94
N GLY A 83 18.23 -2.96 -35.67
CA GLY A 83 17.07 -2.09 -35.45
C GLY A 83 16.16 -1.99 -36.69
N LEU A 84 14.87 -1.71 -36.44
CA LEU A 84 13.77 -1.36 -37.37
C LEU A 84 12.62 -0.87 -36.45
N SER A 85 11.80 0.14 -36.75
CA SER A 85 11.83 1.24 -37.71
C SER A 85 10.81 2.30 -37.24
N ASP A 86 11.02 3.58 -37.56
CA ASP A 86 10.01 4.62 -37.32
C ASP A 86 8.77 4.43 -38.20
N ASP A 87 7.57 4.69 -37.65
CA ASP A 87 6.62 5.64 -38.24
C ASP A 87 5.60 6.12 -37.17
N PRO A 88 5.07 7.36 -37.23
CA PRO A 88 4.29 7.95 -36.14
C PRO A 88 2.77 7.96 -36.41
N ASN A 89 1.96 8.17 -35.37
CA ASN A 89 0.79 9.05 -35.46
C ASN A 89 0.23 9.43 -34.06
N THR A 90 0.78 10.49 -33.46
CA THR A 90 0.27 11.05 -32.21
C THR A 90 -0.73 12.18 -32.49
N PHE A 91 -2.03 11.88 -32.49
CA PHE A 91 -3.07 12.92 -32.56
C PHE A 91 -3.36 13.52 -31.18
N LEU A 92 -2.61 14.59 -30.85
CA LEU A 92 -2.90 15.46 -29.72
C LEU A 92 -4.09 16.38 -30.05
N LEU A 93 -5.17 16.30 -29.27
CA LEU A 93 -6.22 17.32 -29.25
C LEU A 93 -6.19 18.08 -27.92
N ARG A 94 -5.90 19.38 -28.00
CA ARG A 94 -6.09 20.33 -26.89
C ARG A 94 -7.54 20.81 -26.89
N PRO A 95 -8.20 20.95 -25.71
CA PRO A 95 -9.41 21.74 -25.60
C PRO A 95 -9.08 23.26 -25.71
N PRO A 96 -9.96 24.09 -26.28
CA PRO A 96 -9.80 25.54 -26.33
C PRO A 96 -10.35 26.25 -25.07
N HIS A 97 -9.79 27.41 -24.73
CA HIS A 97 -10.42 28.35 -23.80
C HIS A 97 -11.50 29.19 -24.52
N GLY A 98 -12.60 29.54 -23.83
CA GLY A 98 -13.60 30.48 -24.34
C GLY A 98 -14.86 30.57 -23.47
N GLY A 99 -14.79 31.30 -22.35
CA GLY A 99 -15.92 31.40 -21.40
C GLY A 99 -16.90 32.54 -21.69
N SER A 100 -18.06 32.54 -21.00
CA SER A 100 -18.75 33.72 -20.41
C SER A 100 -20.22 33.42 -20.03
N ASN A 101 -20.59 33.85 -18.82
CA ASN A 101 -21.95 34.20 -18.34
C ASN A 101 -23.09 33.16 -18.22
N ARG A 102 -23.47 32.97 -16.94
CA ARG A 102 -24.85 33.05 -16.41
C ARG A 102 -25.93 32.13 -16.99
N HIS A 103 -26.26 31.07 -16.26
CA HIS A 103 -27.67 30.72 -16.02
C HIS A 103 -27.97 30.47 -14.55
N THR A 104 -29.14 30.96 -14.16
CA THR A 104 -29.80 30.93 -12.86
C THR A 104 -30.00 29.51 -12.29
N MET A 105 -29.73 29.33 -11.00
CA MET A 105 -30.35 28.21 -10.26
C MET A 105 -31.86 28.42 -10.16
N CYS A 106 -32.64 27.37 -10.36
CA CYS A 106 -34.04 27.28 -9.93
C CYS A 106 -34.14 26.12 -8.93
N LEU A 107 -34.64 26.38 -7.72
CA LEU A 107 -34.91 25.29 -6.76
C LEU A 107 -36.18 24.54 -7.18
N PRO A 108 -36.20 23.19 -7.14
CA PRO A 108 -37.44 22.46 -6.97
C PRO A 108 -37.99 22.73 -5.56
N LEU A 109 -39.20 23.30 -5.48
CA LEU A 109 -39.91 23.48 -4.22
C LEU A 109 -40.54 22.16 -3.78
N PHE A 110 -39.98 21.51 -2.76
CA PHE A 110 -40.65 20.40 -2.11
C PHE A 110 -41.86 20.93 -1.31
N LEU A 111 -43.06 20.54 -1.74
CA LEU A 111 -44.31 20.86 -1.08
C LEU A 111 -44.50 19.96 0.15
N SER A 112 -44.68 20.55 1.32
CA SER A 112 -45.06 19.80 2.52
C SER A 112 -46.45 19.17 2.34
N PRO A 113 -46.65 17.87 2.60
CA PRO A 113 -47.97 17.25 2.58
C PRO A 113 -48.86 17.81 3.71
N PRO A 114 -50.19 17.90 3.50
CA PRO A 114 -51.06 18.65 4.40
C PRO A 114 -51.43 17.89 5.70
N ASN A 115 -51.32 18.62 6.80
CA ASN A 115 -51.88 18.41 8.14
C ASN A 115 -53.14 17.50 8.20
N SER A 116 -52.95 16.21 8.51
CA SER A 116 -54.01 15.21 8.71
C SER A 116 -54.46 15.15 10.17
N SER A 117 -55.37 16.06 10.55
CA SER A 117 -55.93 16.08 11.91
C SER A 117 -56.87 14.88 12.18
N GLN A 118 -56.41 13.93 12.99
CA GLN A 118 -57.29 12.96 13.66
C GLN A 118 -57.02 12.93 15.17
N ASN A 119 -58.06 13.26 15.94
CA ASN A 119 -58.06 13.13 17.39
C ASN A 119 -58.02 11.65 17.80
N SER A 120 -57.09 11.28 18.67
CA SER A 120 -57.23 10.10 19.55
C SER A 120 -57.10 10.57 20.99
N ALA A 121 -58.09 10.25 21.82
CA ALA A 121 -58.31 10.94 23.09
C ALA A 121 -57.29 10.58 24.17
N ALA A 122 -57.00 11.55 25.05
CA ALA A 122 -56.17 11.33 26.23
C ALA A 122 -56.86 10.36 27.22
N ALA A 123 -56.30 9.15 27.34
CA ALA A 123 -56.67 8.19 28.38
C ALA A 123 -55.63 8.22 29.51
N SER A 124 -55.95 8.91 30.60
CA SER A 124 -55.12 8.89 31.82
C SER A 124 -55.13 7.49 32.44
N GLY A 125 -54.00 6.80 32.41
CA GLY A 125 -53.88 5.41 32.87
C GLY A 125 -52.47 5.10 33.36
N GLY A 126 -52.13 5.55 34.56
CA GLY A 126 -50.80 5.35 35.15
C GLY A 126 -50.52 3.88 35.46
N ILE A 127 -49.69 3.23 34.65
CA ILE A 127 -49.12 1.91 34.93
C ILE A 127 -47.61 2.06 35.05
N THR A 128 -47.09 1.96 36.27
CA THR A 128 -45.64 1.87 36.54
C THR A 128 -45.10 0.54 36.01
N ARG A 129 -44.78 0.49 34.70
CA ARG A 129 -44.11 -0.65 34.08
C ARG A 129 -42.71 -0.71 34.66
N ARG A 130 -42.45 -1.72 35.53
CA ARG A 130 -41.12 -1.94 36.11
C ARG A 130 -40.12 -2.09 34.97
N HIS A 131 -39.08 -1.25 34.99
CA HIS A 131 -37.95 -1.35 34.06
C HIS A 131 -37.11 -2.57 34.43
N LEU A 132 -37.60 -3.77 34.07
CA LEU A 132 -36.75 -4.94 33.94
C LEU A 132 -35.60 -4.54 33.01
N GLN A 133 -34.36 -4.73 33.47
CA GLN A 133 -33.21 -4.73 32.59
C GLN A 133 -33.35 -5.94 31.66
N ARG A 134 -34.08 -5.75 30.57
CA ARG A 134 -33.95 -6.60 29.39
C ARG A 134 -32.51 -6.44 28.97
N SER A 135 -31.74 -7.53 29.01
CA SER A 135 -30.44 -7.58 28.35
C SER A 135 -30.64 -7.12 26.92
N ASP A 136 -29.92 -6.06 26.55
CA ASP A 136 -29.99 -5.47 25.23
C ASP A 136 -29.77 -6.58 24.19
N PRO A 137 -30.68 -6.81 23.22
CA PRO A 137 -30.41 -7.78 22.17
C PRO A 137 -29.11 -7.38 21.48
N HIS A 138 -28.13 -8.28 21.45
CA HIS A 138 -26.87 -8.05 20.74
C HIS A 138 -27.15 -7.94 19.23
N HIS A 139 -27.44 -6.72 18.77
CA HIS A 139 -27.46 -6.38 17.36
C HIS A 139 -26.04 -6.50 16.80
N PRO A 140 -25.85 -7.24 15.69
CA PRO A 140 -24.52 -7.44 15.11
C PRO A 140 -23.98 -6.13 14.51
N ASN A 141 -22.75 -5.77 14.83
CA ASN A 141 -22.15 -4.51 14.39
C ASN A 141 -21.35 -4.68 13.09
N ALA A 142 -21.48 -3.71 12.17
CA ALA A 142 -20.63 -3.65 10.99
C ALA A 142 -19.32 -2.93 11.34
N ARG A 143 -18.32 -3.69 11.80
CA ARG A 143 -16.96 -3.16 12.05
C ARG A 143 -16.20 -3.06 10.72
N MET A 144 -15.83 -1.84 10.36
CA MET A 144 -15.20 -1.50 9.09
C MET A 144 -13.89 -0.75 9.32
N ARG A 145 -12.92 -0.95 8.42
CA ARG A 145 -11.69 -0.17 8.41
C ARG A 145 -11.89 1.12 7.61
N LEU A 146 -11.24 2.20 8.06
CA LEU A 146 -11.08 3.42 7.27
C LEU A 146 -9.68 3.48 6.65
N HIS A 147 -9.63 4.03 5.45
CA HIS A 147 -8.48 4.16 4.57
C HIS A 147 -8.32 5.62 4.13
N ASP A 148 -7.22 5.93 3.44
CA ASP A 148 -6.87 7.28 2.95
C ASP A 148 -6.60 8.29 4.08
N ASP A 149 -6.31 9.55 3.72
CA ASP A 149 -6.09 10.62 4.69
C ASP A 149 -6.43 12.02 4.14
N LEU A 150 -6.72 12.92 5.09
CA LEU A 150 -7.12 14.31 4.88
C LEU A 150 -6.08 15.22 4.20
N LEU A 151 -4.81 14.82 4.12
CA LEU A 151 -3.72 15.64 3.55
C LEU A 151 -3.35 15.21 2.13
N LEU A 152 -3.46 13.91 1.81
CA LEU A 152 -3.24 13.40 0.44
C LEU A 152 -4.52 13.46 -0.41
N ASN A 153 -5.62 12.91 0.10
CA ASN A 153 -6.86 12.71 -0.67
C ASN A 153 -8.01 13.63 -0.22
N GLY A 154 -7.90 14.27 0.95
CA GLY A 154 -8.90 15.22 1.47
C GLY A 154 -10.06 14.56 2.23
N TYR A 155 -10.19 13.23 2.16
CA TYR A 155 -11.25 12.45 2.77
C TYR A 155 -10.73 11.11 3.34
N TYR A 156 -11.60 10.40 4.08
CA TYR A 156 -11.40 8.99 4.41
C TYR A 156 -12.40 8.13 3.65
N THR A 157 -11.94 6.98 3.15
CA THR A 157 -12.83 5.99 2.52
C THR A 157 -12.97 4.74 3.39
N THR A 158 -14.06 3.99 3.21
CA THR A 158 -14.17 2.61 3.68
C THR A 158 -14.21 1.63 2.50
N ARG A 159 -14.42 0.34 2.73
CA ARG A 159 -14.59 -0.66 1.67
C ARG A 159 -15.97 -1.32 1.80
N LEU A 160 -16.79 -1.17 0.76
CA LEU A 160 -18.09 -1.81 0.63
C LEU A 160 -18.03 -2.82 -0.52
N TRP A 161 -18.74 -3.93 -0.39
CA TRP A 161 -18.91 -4.91 -1.45
C TRP A 161 -20.38 -4.95 -1.86
N ILE A 162 -20.68 -4.93 -3.16
CA ILE A 162 -22.03 -4.89 -3.73
C ILE A 162 -22.20 -6.02 -4.76
N GLY A 163 -23.29 -6.78 -4.67
CA GLY A 163 -23.73 -7.77 -5.65
C GLY A 163 -23.33 -9.22 -5.39
N THR A 164 -23.78 -10.10 -6.29
CA THR A 164 -23.53 -11.55 -6.22
C THR A 164 -23.04 -12.09 -7.57
N PRO A 165 -21.72 -12.38 -7.74
CA PRO A 165 -20.65 -12.28 -6.75
C PRO A 165 -20.29 -10.83 -6.36
N PRO A 166 -19.71 -10.59 -5.16
CA PRO A 166 -19.53 -9.24 -4.64
C PRO A 166 -18.40 -8.47 -5.31
N GLN A 167 -18.73 -7.29 -5.83
CA GLN A 167 -17.83 -6.32 -6.45
C GLN A 167 -17.42 -5.29 -5.39
N ARG A 168 -16.13 -4.90 -5.31
CA ARG A 168 -15.59 -4.07 -4.21
C ARG A 168 -15.39 -2.62 -4.63
N PHE A 169 -15.79 -1.68 -3.77
CA PHE A 169 -15.67 -0.23 -3.95
C PHE A 169 -15.04 0.45 -2.73
N ALA A 170 -14.38 1.58 -2.97
CA ALA A 170 -13.85 2.50 -1.98
C ALA A 170 -14.72 3.75 -1.89
N LEU A 171 -15.59 3.81 -0.88
CA LEU A 171 -16.56 4.90 -0.76
C LEU A 171 -16.10 5.92 0.28
N ILE A 172 -16.15 7.20 -0.07
CA ILE A 172 -15.96 8.31 0.88
C ILE A 172 -17.02 8.18 1.97
N VAL A 173 -16.61 8.22 3.23
CA VAL A 173 -17.54 8.13 4.36
C VAL A 173 -18.05 9.53 4.67
N ASP A 174 -19.34 9.78 4.43
CA ASP A 174 -19.88 11.15 4.34
C ASP A 174 -21.14 11.35 5.21
N THR A 175 -21.00 12.01 6.36
CA THR A 175 -22.11 12.41 7.24
C THR A 175 -22.81 13.69 6.79
N GLY A 176 -22.29 14.36 5.76
CA GLY A 176 -22.87 15.51 5.08
C GLY A 176 -23.86 15.17 3.95
N SER A 177 -23.94 13.91 3.48
CA SER A 177 -24.95 13.50 2.49
C SER A 177 -25.71 12.21 2.82
N THR A 178 -26.81 11.99 2.10
CA THR A 178 -27.88 11.02 2.43
C THR A 178 -28.04 9.90 1.40
N VAL A 179 -27.06 9.69 0.50
CA VAL A 179 -27.13 8.65 -0.54
C VAL A 179 -25.82 7.88 -0.53
N THR A 180 -25.90 6.55 -0.56
CA THR A 180 -24.75 5.69 -0.91
C THR A 180 -24.80 5.40 -2.41
N TYR A 181 -23.71 5.60 -3.15
CA TYR A 181 -23.67 5.42 -4.60
C TYR A 181 -22.31 4.91 -5.14
N VAL A 182 -22.35 4.31 -6.34
CA VAL A 182 -21.18 3.85 -7.13
C VAL A 182 -21.40 4.05 -8.63
N PRO A 183 -20.37 4.39 -9.42
CA PRO A 183 -20.51 4.60 -10.85
C PRO A 183 -20.73 3.27 -11.56
N CYS A 184 -21.78 3.21 -12.37
CA CYS A 184 -22.20 2.00 -13.05
C CYS A 184 -21.49 1.78 -14.39
N SER A 185 -21.50 0.55 -14.90
CA SER A 185 -20.93 0.20 -16.21
C SER A 185 -21.60 0.93 -17.38
N THR A 186 -22.82 1.42 -17.17
CA THR A 186 -23.57 2.32 -18.07
C THR A 186 -23.06 3.76 -18.09
N CYS A 187 -22.19 4.16 -17.16
CA CYS A 187 -21.83 5.56 -16.99
C CYS A 187 -20.75 6.04 -17.96
N GLU A 188 -21.19 6.70 -19.03
CA GLU A 188 -20.32 7.40 -19.98
C GLU A 188 -19.74 8.73 -19.44
N GLN A 189 -20.39 9.36 -18.45
CA GLN A 189 -20.00 10.67 -17.90
C GLN A 189 -19.51 10.61 -16.43
N CYS A 190 -18.92 9.47 -16.04
CA CYS A 190 -18.25 9.26 -14.75
C CYS A 190 -16.75 9.14 -14.97
N GLY A 191 -15.96 9.51 -13.95
CA GLY A 191 -14.51 9.53 -13.96
C GLY A 191 -13.84 8.15 -14.08
N LYS A 192 -12.56 8.14 -13.70
CA LYS A 192 -11.76 6.92 -13.56
C LYS A 192 -11.13 6.84 -12.18
N HIS A 193 -11.82 6.11 -11.31
CA HIS A 193 -11.52 5.90 -9.90
C HIS A 193 -10.55 4.71 -9.70
N GLN A 194 -10.38 4.26 -8.45
CA GLN A 194 -9.43 3.21 -8.11
C GLN A 194 -9.87 1.79 -8.51
N ASP A 195 -11.17 1.49 -8.51
CA ASP A 195 -11.75 0.19 -8.87
C ASP A 195 -12.67 0.25 -10.12
N PRO A 196 -13.01 -0.89 -10.73
CA PRO A 196 -13.93 -0.93 -11.87
C PRO A 196 -15.35 -0.49 -11.50
N LYS A 197 -15.97 0.31 -12.38
CA LYS A 197 -17.41 0.67 -12.34
C LYS A 197 -18.29 -0.56 -12.15
N PHE A 198 -19.37 -0.45 -11.37
CA PHE A 198 -20.25 -1.58 -11.02
C PHE A 198 -20.87 -2.23 -12.26
N GLN A 199 -20.68 -3.54 -12.39
CA GLN A 199 -21.16 -4.33 -13.52
C GLN A 199 -22.52 -4.96 -13.17
N LEU A 200 -23.61 -4.30 -13.56
CA LEU A 200 -24.98 -4.74 -13.27
C LEU A 200 -25.22 -6.19 -13.72
N GLU A 201 -24.89 -6.49 -14.97
CA GLU A 201 -25.06 -7.79 -15.64
C GLU A 201 -24.25 -8.95 -15.00
N LEU A 202 -23.28 -8.64 -14.14
CA LEU A 202 -22.52 -9.65 -13.40
C LEU A 202 -23.12 -9.95 -12.01
N SER A 203 -24.05 -9.13 -11.51
CA SER A 203 -24.72 -9.38 -10.23
C SER A 203 -26.04 -10.12 -10.43
N SER A 204 -26.06 -11.38 -10.01
CA SER A 204 -27.27 -12.23 -10.00
C SER A 204 -28.34 -11.81 -8.98
N THR A 205 -28.09 -10.77 -8.18
CA THR A 205 -29.01 -10.25 -7.15
C THR A 205 -29.42 -8.78 -7.35
N TYR A 206 -28.88 -8.10 -8.37
CA TYR A 206 -29.24 -6.73 -8.71
C TYR A 206 -30.68 -6.63 -9.22
N GLU A 207 -31.45 -5.70 -8.67
CA GLU A 207 -32.78 -5.33 -9.16
C GLU A 207 -32.88 -3.81 -9.33
N PRO A 208 -33.28 -3.28 -10.51
CA PRO A 208 -33.49 -1.85 -10.68
C PRO A 208 -34.73 -1.37 -9.90
N VAL A 209 -34.59 -0.28 -9.15
CA VAL A 209 -35.72 0.30 -8.40
C VAL A 209 -36.68 0.96 -9.39
N LYS A 210 -37.84 0.34 -9.56
CA LYS A 210 -38.88 0.77 -10.51
C LYS A 210 -39.57 2.04 -10.00
N CYS A 211 -39.89 2.95 -10.92
CA CYS A 211 -40.65 4.16 -10.62
C CYS A 211 -41.94 3.85 -9.84
N ASN A 212 -42.16 4.55 -8.73
CA ASN A 212 -43.36 4.49 -7.90
C ASN A 212 -43.78 5.92 -7.48
N ILE A 213 -44.70 6.06 -6.52
CA ILE A 213 -45.14 7.37 -6.02
C ILE A 213 -44.22 7.94 -4.93
N ASP A 214 -43.35 7.10 -4.37
CA ASP A 214 -42.50 7.35 -3.21
C ASP A 214 -41.09 7.79 -3.60
N CYS A 215 -40.80 7.92 -4.91
CA CYS A 215 -39.51 8.35 -5.45
C CYS A 215 -39.65 9.38 -6.58
N THR A 216 -38.59 10.15 -6.82
CA THR A 216 -38.43 10.88 -8.09
C THR A 216 -38.14 9.86 -9.20
N CYS A 217 -38.85 9.94 -10.32
CA CYS A 217 -38.62 9.06 -11.47
C CYS A 217 -37.91 9.76 -12.64
N ASP A 218 -37.36 8.94 -13.53
CA ASP A 218 -36.92 9.33 -14.87
C ASP A 218 -38.08 9.86 -15.74
N ASN A 219 -37.72 10.47 -16.88
CA ASN A 219 -38.70 11.07 -17.81
C ASN A 219 -39.73 10.06 -18.34
N ASP A 220 -39.29 8.82 -18.59
CA ASP A 220 -40.13 7.74 -19.11
C ASP A 220 -40.89 6.98 -18.01
N ARG A 221 -40.65 7.31 -16.73
CA ARG A 221 -41.29 6.72 -15.53
C ARG A 221 -41.09 5.21 -15.43
N VAL A 222 -39.89 4.74 -15.73
CA VAL A 222 -39.45 3.35 -15.63
C VAL A 222 -38.70 3.11 -14.32
N GLN A 223 -37.84 4.04 -13.90
CA GLN A 223 -36.90 3.88 -12.79
C GLN A 223 -36.93 5.07 -11.83
N CYS A 224 -36.68 4.81 -10.55
CA CYS A 224 -36.36 5.87 -9.60
C CYS A 224 -34.97 6.46 -9.90
N VAL A 225 -34.83 7.78 -9.78
CA VAL A 225 -33.58 8.52 -9.98
C VAL A 225 -33.17 9.28 -8.73
N TYR A 226 -31.90 9.61 -8.64
CA TYR A 226 -31.37 10.54 -7.64
C TYR A 226 -30.45 11.57 -8.30
N GLU A 227 -30.37 12.72 -7.66
CA GLU A 227 -29.44 13.81 -7.98
C GLU A 227 -28.95 14.40 -6.65
N ARG A 228 -27.65 14.72 -6.58
CA ARG A 228 -27.03 15.42 -5.46
C ARG A 228 -26.05 16.46 -6.00
N GLN A 229 -26.07 17.65 -5.40
CA GLN A 229 -25.06 18.69 -5.60
C GLN A 229 -24.41 19.00 -4.24
N TYR A 230 -23.09 19.12 -4.25
CA TYR A 230 -22.24 19.25 -3.07
C TYR A 230 -21.73 20.70 -2.90
N ALA A 231 -21.10 21.00 -1.76
CA ALA A 231 -20.76 22.37 -1.36
C ALA A 231 -19.66 23.01 -2.23
N GLU A 232 -18.74 22.18 -2.74
CA GLU A 232 -17.72 22.51 -3.74
C GLU A 232 -18.26 22.56 -5.18
N MET A 233 -19.59 22.47 -5.34
CA MET A 233 -20.37 22.61 -6.58
C MET A 233 -20.34 21.41 -7.53
N SER A 234 -19.60 20.33 -7.21
CA SER A 234 -19.70 19.03 -7.87
C SER A 234 -21.13 18.47 -7.79
N SER A 235 -21.46 17.56 -8.71
CA SER A 235 -22.73 16.85 -8.72
C SER A 235 -22.58 15.37 -9.08
N SER A 236 -23.45 14.54 -8.51
CA SER A 236 -23.65 13.14 -8.87
C SER A 236 -25.12 12.91 -9.20
N SER A 237 -25.41 12.17 -10.27
CA SER A 237 -26.78 11.76 -10.58
C SER A 237 -26.84 10.43 -11.32
N GLY A 238 -27.97 9.74 -11.18
CA GLY A 238 -28.17 8.41 -11.76
C GLY A 238 -29.49 7.76 -11.38
N VAL A 239 -29.58 6.45 -11.58
CA VAL A 239 -30.75 5.63 -11.23
C VAL A 239 -30.55 4.96 -9.88
N LEU A 240 -31.62 4.53 -9.22
CA LEU A 240 -31.55 3.71 -8.01
C LEU A 240 -31.61 2.22 -8.36
N GLY A 241 -30.73 1.43 -7.74
CA GLY A 241 -30.72 -0.03 -7.78
C GLY A 241 -30.76 -0.62 -6.37
N GLU A 242 -31.34 -1.80 -6.20
CA GLU A 242 -31.27 -2.57 -4.95
C GLU A 242 -30.47 -3.85 -5.17
N ASP A 243 -29.46 -4.09 -4.34
CA ASP A 243 -28.63 -5.30 -4.40
C ASP A 243 -28.11 -5.67 -2.99
N ILE A 244 -27.42 -6.80 -2.86
CA ILE A 244 -26.80 -7.25 -1.61
C ILE A 244 -25.49 -6.48 -1.39
N ILE A 245 -25.44 -5.69 -0.32
CA ILE A 245 -24.21 -5.08 0.19
C ILE A 245 -23.61 -5.92 1.33
N SER A 246 -22.29 -5.84 1.50
CA SER A 246 -21.59 -6.43 2.65
C SER A 246 -20.35 -5.64 3.07
N PHE A 247 -20.03 -5.72 4.36
CA PHE A 247 -19.14 -4.78 5.07
C PHE A 247 -17.74 -5.34 5.31
N GLY A 248 -17.34 -6.34 4.51
CA GLY A 248 -16.06 -7.06 4.66
C GLY A 248 -16.08 -8.17 5.72
N ASN A 249 -14.98 -8.91 5.80
CA ASN A 249 -14.84 -10.10 6.66
C ASN A 249 -14.58 -9.82 8.15
N GLN A 250 -14.49 -8.55 8.55
CA GLN A 250 -14.33 -8.10 9.94
C GLN A 250 -15.68 -7.70 10.58
N SER A 251 -16.75 -7.71 9.79
CA SER A 251 -18.12 -7.37 10.21
C SER A 251 -18.81 -8.56 10.87
N GLU A 252 -19.51 -8.32 11.98
CA GLU A 252 -20.47 -9.27 12.55
C GLU A 252 -21.81 -9.23 11.79
N LEU A 253 -22.14 -8.07 11.22
CA LEU A 253 -23.33 -7.86 10.40
C LEU A 253 -23.20 -8.64 9.08
N THR A 254 -24.15 -9.55 8.86
CA THR A 254 -24.29 -10.35 7.63
C THR A 254 -24.64 -9.47 6.43
N PRO A 255 -24.42 -9.94 5.18
CA PRO A 255 -24.81 -9.20 3.97
C PRO A 255 -26.28 -8.81 3.99
N GLN A 256 -26.58 -7.56 3.63
CA GLN A 256 -27.92 -6.98 3.64
C GLN A 256 -28.30 -6.53 2.24
N ARG A 257 -29.56 -6.69 1.85
CA ARG A 257 -30.08 -6.05 0.64
C ARG A 257 -30.28 -4.55 0.92
N THR A 258 -29.90 -3.66 0.02
CA THR A 258 -29.90 -2.19 0.24
C THR A 258 -30.00 -1.45 -1.09
N VAL A 259 -30.72 -0.32 -1.09
CA VAL A 259 -30.85 0.59 -2.23
C VAL A 259 -29.66 1.55 -2.28
N PHE A 260 -29.07 1.72 -3.46
CA PHE A 260 -27.94 2.61 -3.72
C PHE A 260 -28.09 3.33 -5.06
N GLY A 261 -27.36 4.44 -5.21
CA GLY A 261 -27.24 5.18 -6.46
C GLY A 261 -26.29 4.49 -7.44
N CYS A 262 -26.79 4.22 -8.64
CA CYS A 262 -26.03 3.76 -9.80
C CYS A 262 -25.74 5.01 -10.65
N GLU A 263 -24.56 5.62 -10.48
CA GLU A 263 -24.23 6.90 -11.13
C GLU A 263 -24.19 6.78 -12.65
N ASN A 264 -24.69 7.80 -13.34
CA ASN A 264 -24.65 7.96 -14.80
C ASN A 264 -24.00 9.31 -15.22
N VAL A 265 -23.87 10.28 -14.31
CA VAL A 265 -23.15 11.56 -14.53
C VAL A 265 -22.46 12.02 -13.25
N GLU A 266 -21.18 12.39 -13.36
CA GLU A 266 -20.40 13.09 -12.33
C GLU A 266 -19.92 14.45 -12.87
N THR A 267 -19.75 15.44 -12.00
CA THR A 267 -19.13 16.73 -12.36
C THR A 267 -18.18 17.22 -11.27
N GLY A 268 -17.34 18.21 -11.60
CA GLY A 268 -16.44 18.85 -10.64
C GLY A 268 -15.35 17.91 -10.13
N ASP A 269 -15.06 17.99 -8.84
CA ASP A 269 -13.96 17.25 -8.21
C ASP A 269 -14.25 15.75 -8.16
N LEU A 270 -15.53 15.34 -8.02
CA LEU A 270 -15.98 13.93 -8.04
C LEU A 270 -15.46 13.18 -9.27
N TYR A 271 -15.59 13.77 -10.47
CA TYR A 271 -15.11 13.18 -11.73
C TYR A 271 -13.59 12.93 -11.75
N SER A 272 -12.83 13.62 -10.90
CA SER A 272 -11.37 13.50 -10.78
C SER A 272 -10.89 12.74 -9.54
N GLN A 273 -11.80 12.33 -8.66
CA GLN A 273 -11.47 11.77 -7.35
C GLN A 273 -10.92 10.34 -7.44
N HIS A 274 -10.08 9.95 -6.48
CA HIS A 274 -9.53 8.59 -6.41
C HIS A 274 -10.56 7.55 -5.95
N ALA A 275 -11.44 7.93 -5.00
CA ALA A 275 -12.52 7.09 -4.48
C ALA A 275 -13.59 6.74 -5.54
N ASP A 276 -14.25 5.61 -5.37
CA ASP A 276 -15.22 5.04 -6.31
C ASP A 276 -16.68 5.48 -6.04
N GLY A 277 -16.89 6.58 -5.34
CA GLY A 277 -18.21 7.07 -4.94
C GLY A 277 -18.29 7.44 -3.45
N ILE A 278 -19.53 7.58 -2.96
CA ILE A 278 -19.82 8.10 -1.61
C ILE A 278 -20.72 7.12 -0.84
N MET A 279 -20.49 7.00 0.46
CA MET A 279 -21.35 6.33 1.44
C MET A 279 -21.99 7.39 2.34
N GLY A 280 -23.17 7.86 1.95
CA GLY A 280 -23.96 8.82 2.72
C GLY A 280 -24.47 8.24 4.05
N LEU A 281 -24.03 8.84 5.15
CA LEU A 281 -24.42 8.54 6.55
C LEU A 281 -25.33 9.60 7.18
N GLY A 282 -25.61 10.71 6.47
CA GLY A 282 -26.59 11.72 6.87
C GLY A 282 -28.02 11.17 6.93
N ARG A 283 -28.88 11.78 7.74
CA ARG A 283 -30.25 11.29 7.99
C ARG A 283 -31.12 11.38 6.72
N GLY A 284 -31.65 10.26 6.25
CA GLY A 284 -32.57 10.18 5.13
C GLY A 284 -32.54 8.81 4.44
N ASP A 285 -33.69 8.39 3.90
CA ASP A 285 -34.08 7.02 3.55
C ASP A 285 -33.15 6.26 2.56
N LEU A 286 -32.25 6.96 1.87
CA LEU A 286 -31.23 6.40 0.96
C LEU A 286 -29.84 6.25 1.60
N SER A 287 -29.70 6.60 2.88
CA SER A 287 -28.51 6.32 3.68
C SER A 287 -28.38 4.83 3.94
N VAL A 288 -27.15 4.34 4.01
CA VAL A 288 -26.89 2.98 4.48
C VAL A 288 -27.23 2.82 5.97
N VAL A 289 -27.20 3.89 6.78
CA VAL A 289 -27.55 3.79 8.21
C VAL A 289 -29.04 3.55 8.37
N ASP A 290 -29.87 4.42 7.78
CA ASP A 290 -31.34 4.34 7.89
C ASP A 290 -31.88 3.01 7.36
N GLN A 291 -31.42 2.57 6.18
CA GLN A 291 -31.86 1.29 5.60
C GLN A 291 -31.47 0.04 6.43
N LEU A 292 -30.47 0.13 7.31
CA LEU A 292 -30.12 -0.94 8.25
C LEU A 292 -30.89 -0.85 9.56
N VAL A 293 -31.21 0.37 10.02
CA VAL A 293 -32.01 0.64 11.21
C VAL A 293 -33.48 0.26 10.98
N ASP A 294 -34.06 0.64 9.84
CA ASP A 294 -35.44 0.29 9.46
C ASP A 294 -35.65 -1.23 9.31
N ARG A 295 -34.60 -1.94 8.91
CA ARG A 295 -34.58 -3.42 8.85
C ARG A 295 -34.33 -4.07 10.22
N GLY A 296 -34.05 -3.28 11.27
CA GLY A 296 -33.81 -3.73 12.64
C GLY A 296 -32.52 -4.55 12.82
N VAL A 297 -31.58 -4.47 11.88
CA VAL A 297 -30.34 -5.27 11.92
C VAL A 297 -29.21 -4.61 12.70
N ILE A 298 -29.26 -3.29 12.89
CA ILE A 298 -28.39 -2.53 13.79
C ILE A 298 -29.24 -1.62 14.71
N SER A 299 -28.66 -1.19 15.84
CA SER A 299 -29.19 -0.07 16.66
C SER A 299 -29.07 1.26 15.89
N ASP A 300 -29.89 2.27 16.20
CA ASP A 300 -29.80 3.59 15.57
C ASP A 300 -28.63 4.43 16.11
N SER A 301 -27.43 4.00 15.73
CA SER A 301 -26.13 4.55 16.09
C SER A 301 -25.10 4.19 15.02
N PHE A 302 -24.06 5.01 14.89
CA PHE A 302 -22.81 4.61 14.26
C PHE A 302 -21.63 5.33 14.93
N SER A 303 -20.39 4.97 14.60
CA SER A 303 -19.20 5.63 15.13
C SER A 303 -18.05 5.67 14.14
N LEU A 304 -17.28 6.76 14.16
CA LEU A 304 -16.15 7.04 13.29
C LEU A 304 -14.93 7.44 14.13
N CYS A 305 -13.73 6.95 13.80
CA CYS A 305 -12.48 7.28 14.49
C CYS A 305 -11.34 7.41 13.48
N TYR A 306 -10.90 8.64 13.21
CA TYR A 306 -9.83 8.91 12.24
C TYR A 306 -8.44 8.90 12.88
N GLY A 307 -7.47 8.30 12.18
CA GLY A 307 -6.07 8.33 12.56
C GLY A 307 -5.53 9.74 12.73
N GLY A 308 -4.58 9.90 13.65
CA GLY A 308 -3.84 11.15 13.85
C GLY A 308 -3.10 11.64 12.62
N MET A 309 -2.55 12.84 12.71
CA MET A 309 -1.73 13.40 11.62
C MET A 309 -0.54 12.47 11.30
N HIS A 310 -0.34 12.19 10.00
CA HIS A 310 0.58 11.18 9.41
C HIS A 310 0.23 9.69 9.58
N VAL A 311 -0.76 9.33 10.40
CA VAL A 311 -1.16 7.92 10.60
C VAL A 311 -2.06 7.43 9.47
N GLY A 312 -3.02 8.27 9.04
CA GLY A 312 -4.02 7.92 8.03
C GLY A 312 -5.03 6.87 8.50
N GLY A 313 -6.03 6.61 7.66
CA GLY A 313 -7.10 5.64 7.89
C GLY A 313 -7.81 5.79 9.24
N GLY A 314 -8.23 4.65 9.81
CA GLY A 314 -8.93 4.60 11.09
C GLY A 314 -9.90 3.43 11.19
N ALA A 315 -10.98 3.62 11.95
CA ALA A 315 -12.01 2.62 12.20
C ALA A 315 -13.42 3.22 12.16
N MET A 316 -14.39 2.39 11.79
CA MET A 316 -15.81 2.72 11.68
C MET A 316 -16.66 1.57 12.23
N VAL A 317 -17.80 1.90 12.83
CA VAL A 317 -18.84 0.95 13.25
C VAL A 317 -20.19 1.45 12.76
N LEU A 318 -20.95 0.61 12.05
CA LEU A 318 -22.40 0.79 11.91
C LEU A 318 -23.09 -0.03 13.01
N GLY A 319 -23.94 0.63 13.79
CA GLY A 319 -24.60 0.09 14.99
C GLY A 319 -24.07 0.69 16.31
N GLY A 320 -24.56 0.14 17.42
CA GLY A 320 -24.29 0.61 18.78
C GLY A 320 -23.00 0.06 19.38
N ILE A 321 -22.19 0.93 19.98
CA ILE A 321 -21.08 0.56 20.88
C ILE A 321 -21.27 1.21 22.25
N SER A 322 -20.81 0.57 23.33
CA SER A 322 -20.90 1.15 24.67
C SER A 322 -20.00 2.40 24.78
N PRO A 323 -20.53 3.57 25.19
CA PRO A 323 -19.73 4.78 25.28
C PRO A 323 -18.68 4.71 26.40
N PRO A 324 -17.42 5.13 26.16
CA PRO A 324 -16.42 5.32 27.20
C PRO A 324 -16.88 6.29 28.29
N ALA A 325 -16.49 6.04 29.55
CA ALA A 325 -16.97 6.80 30.71
C ALA A 325 -16.55 8.29 30.72
N ASP A 326 -15.51 8.63 29.96
CA ASP A 326 -14.97 9.97 29.76
C ASP A 326 -15.36 10.61 28.40
N MET A 327 -16.29 9.98 27.66
CA MET A 327 -16.87 10.56 26.44
C MET A 327 -17.72 11.81 26.78
N VAL A 328 -17.49 12.92 26.07
CA VAL A 328 -18.27 14.15 26.20
C VAL A 328 -19.35 14.21 25.13
N PHE A 329 -20.55 14.68 25.46
CA PHE A 329 -21.70 14.68 24.56
C PHE A 329 -22.18 16.09 24.23
N SER A 330 -22.75 16.24 23.04
CA SER A 330 -23.49 17.42 22.59
C SER A 330 -24.82 16.97 21.98
N HIS A 331 -25.88 17.77 22.12
CA HIS A 331 -27.17 17.48 21.51
C HIS A 331 -27.12 17.70 19.98
N SER A 332 -27.81 16.82 19.25
CA SER A 332 -27.99 16.86 17.80
C SER A 332 -29.49 16.90 17.49
N ASP A 333 -29.92 17.87 16.71
CA ASP A 333 -31.33 18.21 16.48
C ASP A 333 -31.78 17.68 15.09
N PRO A 334 -32.47 16.53 15.02
CA PRO A 334 -32.89 15.95 13.74
C PRO A 334 -33.93 16.81 13.00
N VAL A 335 -34.59 17.76 13.67
CA VAL A 335 -35.57 18.67 13.07
C VAL A 335 -34.87 19.84 12.37
N ARG A 336 -33.65 20.19 12.79
CA ARG A 336 -32.85 21.28 12.22
C ARG A 336 -32.33 21.00 10.81
N SER A 337 -31.87 19.77 10.56
CA SER A 337 -31.26 19.36 9.29
C SER A 337 -31.08 17.84 9.19
N PRO A 338 -30.96 17.28 7.98
CA PRO A 338 -30.50 15.89 7.80
C PRO A 338 -29.04 15.69 8.26
N TYR A 339 -28.26 16.78 8.34
CA TYR A 339 -26.88 16.78 8.83
C TYR A 339 -26.82 16.75 10.36
N TYR A 340 -25.77 16.13 10.90
CA TYR A 340 -25.54 16.06 12.34
C TYR A 340 -24.99 17.38 12.88
N ASN A 341 -25.86 18.20 13.45
CA ASN A 341 -25.43 19.38 14.20
C ASN A 341 -24.96 19.00 15.62
N ILE A 342 -24.17 19.90 16.21
CA ILE A 342 -23.81 19.89 17.63
C ILE A 342 -24.11 21.27 18.24
N ASP A 343 -24.50 21.31 19.51
CA ASP A 343 -24.87 22.56 20.19
C ASP A 343 -23.65 23.35 20.70
N LEU A 344 -22.79 23.80 19.79
CA LEU A 344 -21.63 24.64 20.09
C LEU A 344 -22.08 26.05 20.52
N LYS A 345 -21.62 26.52 21.69
CA LYS A 345 -21.90 27.88 22.20
C LYS A 345 -20.67 28.77 22.26
N GLU A 346 -19.49 28.20 22.54
CA GLU A 346 -18.25 28.97 22.73
C GLU A 346 -17.04 28.23 22.19
N ILE A 347 -16.04 28.98 21.74
CA ILE A 347 -14.68 28.48 21.52
C ILE A 347 -13.75 29.22 22.50
N HIS A 348 -12.88 28.50 23.19
CA HIS A 348 -11.84 29.06 24.06
C HIS A 348 -10.47 28.77 23.44
N VAL A 349 -9.54 29.74 23.44
CA VAL A 349 -8.17 29.61 22.93
C VAL A 349 -7.19 29.93 24.05
N ALA A 350 -6.25 29.04 24.35
CA ALA A 350 -5.39 29.12 25.53
C ALA A 350 -6.19 29.33 26.84
N GLY A 351 -7.36 28.68 26.95
CA GLY A 351 -8.31 28.85 28.06
C GLY A 351 -9.12 30.16 28.06
N ASN A 352 -8.86 31.09 27.14
CA ASN A 352 -9.57 32.36 27.03
C ASN A 352 -10.75 32.25 26.05
N ARG A 353 -11.97 32.53 26.51
CA ARG A 353 -13.17 32.59 25.67
C ARG A 353 -13.04 33.64 24.55
N LEU A 354 -13.36 33.27 23.31
CA LEU A 354 -13.50 34.24 22.22
C LEU A 354 -14.66 35.22 22.50
N SER A 355 -14.41 36.52 22.29
CA SER A 355 -15.38 37.60 22.52
C SER A 355 -16.46 37.65 21.42
N LEU A 356 -17.29 36.62 21.36
CA LEU A 356 -18.34 36.40 20.37
C LEU A 356 -19.71 36.26 21.03
N ASN A 357 -20.76 36.67 20.32
CA ASN A 357 -22.14 36.31 20.65
C ASN A 357 -22.35 34.83 20.28
N PRO A 358 -22.77 33.93 21.21
CA PRO A 358 -22.97 32.50 20.94
C PRO A 358 -23.87 32.19 19.73
N ARG A 359 -24.78 33.10 19.36
CA ARG A 359 -25.64 32.96 18.17
C ARG A 359 -24.85 32.88 16.84
N VAL A 360 -23.55 33.19 16.83
CA VAL A 360 -22.70 33.00 15.64
C VAL A 360 -22.57 31.53 15.23
N PHE A 361 -22.70 30.59 16.18
CA PHE A 361 -22.65 29.15 15.94
C PHE A 361 -24.03 28.53 15.68
N ASP A 362 -25.07 29.36 15.64
CA ASP A 362 -26.50 29.00 15.56
C ASP A 362 -27.15 29.50 14.25
N GLY A 363 -26.33 29.91 13.26
CA GLY A 363 -26.82 30.37 11.96
C GLY A 363 -27.15 29.23 11.01
N LYS A 364 -28.31 29.30 10.33
CA LYS A 364 -28.78 28.28 9.36
C LYS A 364 -28.73 26.88 10.01
N HIS A 365 -27.90 25.95 9.53
CA HIS A 365 -27.78 24.59 10.08
C HIS A 365 -26.98 24.53 11.41
N GLY A 366 -26.52 25.67 11.93
CA GLY A 366 -25.84 25.78 13.21
C GLY A 366 -24.38 25.38 13.09
N THR A 367 -23.93 24.44 13.92
CA THR A 367 -22.61 23.83 13.83
C THR A 367 -22.75 22.38 13.40
N VAL A 368 -22.47 22.10 12.12
CA VAL A 368 -22.55 20.77 11.50
C VAL A 368 -21.22 20.04 11.63
N LEU A 369 -21.26 18.76 11.99
CA LEU A 369 -20.12 17.84 11.95
C LEU A 369 -20.21 16.98 10.69
N ASP A 370 -19.19 17.08 9.84
CA ASP A 370 -19.19 16.51 8.50
C ASP A 370 -17.89 15.76 8.20
N SER A 371 -18.01 14.49 7.83
CA SER A 371 -16.87 13.66 7.43
C SER A 371 -16.50 13.75 5.95
N GLY A 372 -17.41 14.21 5.08
CA GLY A 372 -17.10 14.49 3.67
C GLY A 372 -16.20 15.72 3.52
N THR A 373 -16.32 16.69 4.42
CA THR A 373 -15.50 17.90 4.44
C THR A 373 -14.13 17.69 5.11
N THR A 374 -13.05 18.11 4.45
CA THR A 374 -11.67 18.00 4.95
C THR A 374 -11.38 18.88 6.18
N TYR A 375 -11.76 20.16 6.09
CA TYR A 375 -11.32 21.24 7.00
C TYR A 375 -12.49 21.84 7.81
N ALA A 376 -12.23 22.70 8.78
CA ALA A 376 -13.30 23.46 9.42
C ALA A 376 -13.52 24.83 8.75
N TYR A 377 -14.77 25.25 8.66
CA TYR A 377 -15.18 26.53 8.08
C TYR A 377 -16.07 27.27 9.09
N LEU A 378 -15.58 28.37 9.63
CA LEU A 378 -16.31 29.19 10.60
C LEU A 378 -16.92 30.42 9.90
N PRO A 379 -18.09 30.92 10.35
CA PRO A 379 -18.62 32.21 9.91
C PRO A 379 -17.61 33.34 10.14
N GLU A 380 -17.61 34.36 9.30
CA GLU A 380 -16.59 35.43 9.22
C GLU A 380 -16.14 36.00 10.58
N ALA A 381 -17.09 36.36 11.45
CA ALA A 381 -16.79 36.89 12.78
C ALA A 381 -16.08 35.87 13.70
N ALA A 382 -16.48 34.59 13.63
CA ALA A 382 -15.88 33.52 14.40
C ALA A 382 -14.50 33.13 13.86
N PHE A 383 -14.33 33.05 12.53
CA PHE A 383 -13.02 32.85 11.91
C PHE A 383 -12.05 33.98 12.27
N GLY A 384 -12.49 35.23 12.17
CA GLY A 384 -11.69 36.40 12.52
C GLY A 384 -11.17 36.33 13.96
N ALA A 385 -12.08 36.18 14.93
CA ALA A 385 -11.73 36.07 16.35
C ALA A 385 -10.84 34.86 16.66
N PHE A 386 -11.10 33.69 16.07
CA PHE A 386 -10.28 32.49 16.27
C PHE A 386 -8.86 32.69 15.74
N LYS A 387 -8.72 33.12 14.49
CA LYS A 387 -7.45 33.41 13.81
C LYS A 387 -6.60 34.41 14.58
N ASP A 388 -7.21 35.50 15.05
CA ASP A 388 -6.50 36.56 15.79
C ASP A 388 -6.13 36.11 17.21
N ALA A 389 -6.98 35.32 17.89
CA ALA A 389 -6.66 34.72 19.17
C ALA A 389 -5.53 33.68 19.08
N ILE A 390 -5.52 32.80 18.07
CA ILE A 390 -4.40 31.88 17.84
C ILE A 390 -3.12 32.68 17.59
N LYS A 391 -3.12 33.64 16.63
CA LYS A 391 -1.94 34.44 16.29
C LYS A 391 -1.34 35.19 17.48
N LYS A 392 -2.17 35.63 18.42
CA LYS A 392 -1.73 36.31 19.64
C LYS A 392 -0.75 35.46 20.47
N GLU A 393 -0.95 34.15 20.53
CA GLU A 393 -0.15 33.24 21.36
C GLU A 393 1.13 32.72 20.66
N LEU A 394 1.27 32.88 19.34
CA LEU A 394 2.38 32.32 18.54
C LEU A 394 3.65 33.20 18.54
N HIS A 395 4.11 33.63 19.72
CA HIS A 395 5.22 34.59 19.88
C HIS A 395 6.58 34.15 19.28
N SER A 396 6.83 32.85 19.15
CA SER A 396 8.11 32.30 18.70
C SER A 396 8.13 31.84 17.23
N LEU A 397 6.97 31.79 16.56
CA LEU A 397 6.84 31.21 15.24
C LEU A 397 6.85 32.27 14.13
N LYS A 398 7.52 31.97 13.02
CA LYS A 398 7.58 32.86 11.86
C LYS A 398 6.41 32.55 10.91
N GLN A 399 5.52 33.51 10.67
CA GLN A 399 4.50 33.34 9.63
C GLN A 399 5.17 33.21 8.25
N ILE A 400 4.72 32.24 7.44
CA ILE A 400 5.16 31.98 6.07
C ILE A 400 3.94 31.95 5.11
N ARG A 401 4.18 31.73 3.82
CA ARG A 401 3.12 31.47 2.82
C ARG A 401 2.59 30.04 2.92
N GLY A 402 1.47 29.76 2.26
CA GLY A 402 0.94 28.42 2.07
C GLY A 402 1.79 27.53 1.14
N PRO A 403 1.58 26.20 1.19
CA PRO A 403 2.21 25.27 0.26
C PRO A 403 1.73 25.50 -1.18
N ASP A 404 0.48 25.91 -1.40
CA ASP A 404 -0.05 26.31 -2.70
C ASP A 404 -0.22 27.85 -2.75
N PRO A 405 0.42 28.57 -3.70
CA PRO A 405 0.32 30.03 -3.81
C PRO A 405 -1.04 30.55 -4.31
N ASN A 406 -1.96 29.67 -4.76
CA ASN A 406 -3.32 30.05 -5.15
C ASN A 406 -4.22 30.29 -3.92
N TYR A 407 -3.88 29.68 -2.77
CA TYR A 407 -4.63 29.80 -1.52
C TYR A 407 -3.91 30.72 -0.52
N ASN A 408 -4.67 31.39 0.33
CA ASN A 408 -4.16 32.37 1.30
C ASN A 408 -3.95 31.73 2.68
N ASP A 409 -3.27 30.59 2.72
CA ASP A 409 -3.13 29.77 3.93
C ASP A 409 -2.33 30.49 5.03
N ILE A 410 -2.79 30.33 6.27
CA ILE A 410 -2.19 30.97 7.44
C ILE A 410 -1.21 29.98 8.08
N CYS A 411 0.03 30.02 7.59
CA CYS A 411 1.08 29.06 7.93
C CYS A 411 2.21 29.66 8.79
N PHE A 412 2.80 28.83 9.66
CA PHE A 412 3.84 29.20 10.61
C PHE A 412 4.98 28.18 10.62
N PHE A 413 6.22 28.66 10.58
CA PHE A 413 7.45 27.87 10.66
C PHE A 413 8.13 28.03 12.02
N GLY A 414 8.73 26.94 12.51
CA GLY A 414 9.58 26.95 13.71
C GLY A 414 9.14 25.99 14.83
N ALA A 415 8.03 25.28 14.67
CA ALA A 415 7.44 24.42 15.70
C ALA A 415 8.11 23.03 15.84
N GLY A 416 9.17 22.75 15.08
CA GLY A 416 9.78 21.41 14.98
C GLY A 416 8.99 20.47 14.05
N SER A 417 9.50 19.26 13.83
CA SER A 417 8.83 18.23 12.99
C SER A 417 8.01 17.21 13.81
N ASP A 418 8.18 17.19 15.12
CA ASP A 418 7.56 16.21 16.01
C ASP A 418 6.15 16.69 16.44
N ILE A 419 5.14 15.90 16.08
CA ILE A 419 3.72 16.19 16.34
C ILE A 419 3.45 16.25 17.85
N SER A 420 4.11 15.39 18.64
CA SER A 420 3.90 15.32 20.09
C SER A 420 4.32 16.60 20.83
N GLN A 421 5.14 17.45 20.21
CA GLN A 421 5.65 18.69 20.78
C GLN A 421 4.87 19.93 20.33
N LEU A 422 3.89 19.81 19.40
CA LEU A 422 3.17 20.98 18.86
C LEU A 422 2.42 21.77 19.94
N SER A 423 1.99 21.11 21.02
CA SER A 423 1.40 21.72 22.22
C SER A 423 2.33 22.69 22.97
N LYS A 424 3.63 22.68 22.68
CA LYS A 424 4.62 23.65 23.18
C LYS A 424 4.76 24.90 22.28
N SER A 425 4.19 24.86 21.06
CA SER A 425 4.31 25.92 20.05
C SER A 425 2.97 26.52 19.61
N PHE A 426 1.87 25.79 19.80
CA PHE A 426 0.51 26.22 19.49
C PHE A 426 -0.43 25.96 20.69
N PRO A 427 -1.39 26.84 20.97
CA PRO A 427 -2.22 26.78 22.18
C PRO A 427 -3.30 25.68 22.12
N ALA A 428 -3.72 25.16 23.27
CA ALA A 428 -4.94 24.36 23.35
C ALA A 428 -6.19 25.17 22.96
N VAL A 429 -7.17 24.50 22.35
CA VAL A 429 -8.47 25.07 21.96
C VAL A 429 -9.57 24.22 22.56
N ASP A 430 -10.55 24.81 23.24
CA ASP A 430 -11.77 24.11 23.68
C ASP A 430 -12.96 24.51 22.80
N MET A 431 -13.77 23.55 22.40
CA MET A 431 -15.16 23.77 21.97
C MET A 431 -16.09 23.49 23.16
N VAL A 432 -16.97 24.44 23.49
CA VAL A 432 -17.88 24.35 24.65
C VAL A 432 -19.32 24.22 24.18
N PHE A 433 -19.98 23.14 24.61
CA PHE A 433 -21.35 22.80 24.23
C PHE A 433 -22.38 23.44 25.18
N GLY A 434 -23.66 23.48 24.78
CA GLY A 434 -24.74 24.09 25.57
C GLY A 434 -25.01 23.44 26.94
N ASN A 435 -24.59 22.20 27.14
CA ASN A 435 -24.62 21.50 28.43
C ASN A 435 -23.41 21.83 29.33
N GLY A 436 -22.47 22.68 28.87
CA GLY A 436 -21.25 23.05 29.58
C GLY A 436 -20.08 22.04 29.45
N GLN A 437 -20.27 20.90 28.78
CA GLN A 437 -19.15 20.00 28.46
C GLN A 437 -18.20 20.64 27.44
N LYS A 438 -16.94 20.19 27.46
CA LYS A 438 -15.86 20.69 26.60
C LYS A 438 -15.25 19.57 25.75
N LEU A 439 -15.15 19.79 24.45
CA LEU A 439 -14.25 19.04 23.57
C LEU A 439 -12.93 19.80 23.45
N LEU A 440 -11.88 19.27 24.10
CA LEU A 440 -10.51 19.74 23.93
C LEU A 440 -10.00 19.35 22.53
N LEU A 441 -9.40 20.30 21.81
CA LEU A 441 -8.74 20.11 20.53
C LEU A 441 -7.23 20.34 20.70
N SER A 442 -6.45 19.33 20.29
CA SER A 442 -4.99 19.44 20.21
C SER A 442 -4.57 20.16 18.91
N PRO A 443 -3.31 20.60 18.76
CA PRO A 443 -2.86 21.26 17.54
C PRO A 443 -3.08 20.46 16.25
N GLU A 444 -3.02 19.13 16.27
CA GLU A 444 -3.32 18.31 15.08
C GLU A 444 -4.80 18.35 14.65
N ASN A 445 -5.71 18.84 15.51
CA ASN A 445 -7.14 18.96 15.20
C ASN A 445 -7.52 20.28 14.50
N TYR A 446 -6.62 21.27 14.44
CA TYR A 446 -6.86 22.52 13.71
C TYR A 446 -5.67 22.94 12.82
N LEU A 447 -4.63 22.10 12.71
CA LEU A 447 -3.49 22.30 11.83
C LEU A 447 -3.34 21.20 10.78
N PHE A 448 -2.82 21.57 9.61
CA PHE A 448 -2.24 20.65 8.64
C PHE A 448 -0.76 20.95 8.43
N GLN A 449 0.04 19.97 7.99
CA GLN A 449 1.46 20.16 7.76
C GLN A 449 1.71 20.85 6.41
N HIS A 450 2.65 21.80 6.38
CA HIS A 450 3.03 22.50 5.16
C HIS A 450 3.92 21.60 4.28
N SER A 451 3.33 20.94 3.28
CA SER A 451 3.97 19.90 2.44
C SER A 451 5.34 20.26 1.84
N LYS A 452 5.62 21.54 1.59
CA LYS A 452 6.89 22.01 0.99
C LYS A 452 7.94 22.54 2.01
N VAL A 453 7.63 22.59 3.31
CA VAL A 453 8.51 23.16 4.36
C VAL A 453 8.41 22.34 5.64
N ARG A 454 9.44 21.51 5.88
CA ARG A 454 9.54 20.67 7.08
C ARG A 454 9.52 21.53 8.35
N GLY A 455 8.64 21.18 9.29
CA GLY A 455 8.47 21.91 10.55
C GLY A 455 7.71 23.23 10.44
N ALA A 456 6.90 23.38 9.39
CA ALA A 456 5.85 24.39 9.30
C ALA A 456 4.46 23.75 9.23
N TYR A 457 3.47 24.45 9.78
CA TYR A 457 2.08 24.03 9.88
C TYR A 457 1.14 25.19 9.57
N CYS A 458 -0.04 24.88 9.07
CA CYS A 458 -1.04 25.82 8.57
C CYS A 458 -2.37 25.63 9.29
N LEU A 459 -3.12 26.71 9.54
CA LEU A 459 -4.48 26.62 10.06
C LEU A 459 -5.37 25.88 9.06
N GLY A 460 -5.87 24.70 9.45
CA GLY A 460 -6.92 23.96 8.72
C GLY A 460 -8.33 24.41 9.10
N ILE A 461 -8.47 25.69 9.44
CA ILE A 461 -9.72 26.37 9.76
C ILE A 461 -9.80 27.63 8.91
N PHE A 462 -10.90 27.80 8.19
CA PHE A 462 -11.11 28.83 7.17
C PHE A 462 -12.40 29.64 7.42
N GLN A 463 -12.63 30.68 6.61
CA GLN A 463 -13.88 31.45 6.60
C GLN A 463 -14.91 30.77 5.68
N ASN A 464 -16.14 30.56 6.16
CA ASN A 464 -17.24 29.99 5.37
C ASN A 464 -17.88 31.00 4.39
N GLY A 465 -17.07 31.82 3.72
CA GLY A 465 -17.50 32.87 2.81
C GLY A 465 -18.54 33.82 3.43
N LYS A 466 -19.81 33.64 3.03
CA LYS A 466 -21.00 34.35 3.54
C LYS A 466 -22.05 33.42 4.17
N ASP A 467 -21.84 32.11 4.20
CA ASP A 467 -22.79 31.20 4.83
C ASP A 467 -22.62 31.27 6.36
N PRO A 468 -23.70 31.44 7.14
CA PRO A 468 -23.63 31.56 8.59
C PRO A 468 -23.55 30.20 9.31
N THR A 469 -23.52 29.07 8.59
CA THR A 469 -23.26 27.75 9.15
C THR A 469 -21.80 27.63 9.58
N THR A 470 -21.56 26.98 10.71
CA THR A 470 -20.24 26.46 11.07
C THR A 470 -20.14 25.02 10.60
N LEU A 471 -19.12 24.68 9.81
CA LEU A 471 -18.89 23.33 9.28
C LEU A 471 -17.59 22.78 9.88
N LEU A 472 -17.67 21.61 10.52
CA LEU A 472 -16.54 20.97 11.19
C LEU A 472 -16.14 19.70 10.42
N GLY A 473 -15.14 19.83 9.56
CA GLY A 473 -14.58 18.73 8.81
C GLY A 473 -13.75 17.75 9.63
N GLY A 474 -13.35 16.64 9.00
CA GLY A 474 -12.61 15.52 9.61
C GLY A 474 -11.33 15.91 10.37
N ILE A 475 -10.69 17.05 10.04
CA ILE A 475 -9.56 17.60 10.79
C ILE A 475 -9.84 17.71 12.31
N ILE A 476 -11.04 18.18 12.69
CA ILE A 476 -11.44 18.45 14.08
C ILE A 476 -11.44 17.16 14.92
N VAL A 477 -11.67 16.01 14.28
CA VAL A 477 -11.92 14.72 14.92
C VAL A 477 -10.85 13.64 14.66
N ARG A 478 -9.68 14.01 14.11
CA ARG A 478 -8.46 13.18 14.22
C ARG A 478 -8.20 12.77 15.67
N ASN A 479 -7.77 11.52 15.89
CA ASN A 479 -7.60 10.91 17.23
C ASN A 479 -8.81 11.13 18.16
N THR A 480 -10.01 11.03 17.58
CA THR A 480 -11.28 11.18 18.30
C THR A 480 -12.24 10.09 17.81
N LEU A 481 -12.73 9.26 18.72
CA LEU A 481 -13.91 8.46 18.47
C LEU A 481 -15.12 9.38 18.55
N VAL A 482 -15.80 9.56 17.42
CA VAL A 482 -17.09 10.23 17.33
C VAL A 482 -18.17 9.17 17.32
N MET A 483 -19.10 9.25 18.26
CA MET A 483 -20.31 8.43 18.32
C MET A 483 -21.50 9.29 17.86
N TYR A 484 -22.21 8.81 16.85
CA TYR A 484 -23.46 9.40 16.36
C TYR A 484 -24.60 8.57 16.94
N ASP A 485 -25.01 8.89 18.18
CA ASP A 485 -26.10 8.21 18.87
C ASP A 485 -27.42 8.90 18.47
N ARG A 486 -28.04 8.33 17.43
CA ARG A 486 -29.18 8.93 16.74
C ARG A 486 -30.47 8.72 17.50
N GLU A 487 -30.63 7.54 18.10
CA GLU A 487 -31.73 7.16 19.00
C GLU A 487 -31.91 8.15 20.17
N HIS A 488 -30.80 8.65 20.72
CA HIS A 488 -30.80 9.57 21.86
C HIS A 488 -30.42 11.01 21.49
N GLU A 489 -30.52 11.39 20.21
CA GLU A 489 -30.33 12.76 19.72
C GLU A 489 -29.02 13.43 20.20
N LYS A 490 -27.89 12.69 20.19
CA LYS A 490 -26.61 13.18 20.72
C LYS A 490 -25.38 12.71 19.95
N ILE A 491 -24.38 13.59 19.83
CA ILE A 491 -23.03 13.26 19.33
C ILE A 491 -22.09 13.16 20.52
N GLY A 492 -21.43 12.00 20.67
CA GLY A 492 -20.38 11.76 21.67
C GLY A 492 -18.98 11.90 21.07
N PHE A 493 -18.03 12.43 21.83
CA PHE A 493 -16.63 12.60 21.45
C PHE A 493 -15.71 12.04 22.53
N TRP A 494 -14.77 11.19 22.15
CA TRP A 494 -13.76 10.63 23.05
C TRP A 494 -12.36 10.69 22.41
N LYS A 495 -11.41 11.38 23.06
CA LYS A 495 -10.04 11.52 22.55
C LYS A 495 -9.24 10.24 22.79
N THR A 496 -8.80 9.61 21.72
CA THR A 496 -8.17 8.28 21.75
C THR A 496 -7.29 8.05 20.53
N ASN A 497 -6.29 7.17 20.62
CA ASN A 497 -5.55 6.79 19.41
C ASN A 497 -6.42 5.86 18.56
N CYS A 498 -6.89 6.35 17.41
CA CYS A 498 -7.78 5.57 16.54
C CYS A 498 -7.09 4.37 15.86
N SER A 499 -5.75 4.28 15.84
CA SER A 499 -5.06 3.06 15.41
C SER A 499 -5.11 1.92 16.44
N GLU A 500 -5.42 2.23 17.70
CA GLU A 500 -5.51 1.29 18.83
C GLU A 500 -6.97 1.00 19.25
N LEU A 501 -7.96 1.51 18.51
CA LEU A 501 -9.36 1.59 18.97
C LEU A 501 -9.91 0.24 19.46
N TRP A 502 -9.69 -0.83 18.70
CA TRP A 502 -10.24 -2.16 19.02
C TRP A 502 -9.65 -2.77 20.30
N GLU A 503 -8.36 -2.53 20.56
CA GLU A 503 -7.69 -2.94 21.79
C GLU A 503 -8.27 -2.17 22.99
N ARG A 504 -8.43 -0.84 22.81
CA ARG A 504 -8.95 0.07 23.85
C ARG A 504 -10.42 -0.16 24.20
N LEU A 505 -11.24 -0.58 23.23
CA LEU A 505 -12.64 -0.96 23.45
C LEU A 505 -12.80 -2.34 24.13
N HIS A 506 -11.71 -3.05 24.45
CA HIS A 506 -11.71 -4.35 25.15
C HIS A 506 -12.52 -5.45 24.44
N ILE A 507 -12.67 -5.38 23.12
CA ILE A 507 -13.46 -6.34 22.33
C ILE A 507 -12.60 -7.59 22.06
N SER A 508 -12.98 -8.72 22.66
CA SER A 508 -12.31 -10.02 22.48
C SER A 508 -12.66 -10.69 21.15
N ASP A 509 -12.22 -10.10 20.04
CA ASP A 509 -11.87 -10.79 18.78
C ASP A 509 -10.91 -9.92 17.93
N ALA A 510 -10.01 -9.19 18.60
CA ALA A 510 -8.94 -8.43 17.93
C ALA A 510 -7.86 -9.39 17.37
N PRO A 511 -7.26 -9.07 16.19
CA PRO A 511 -6.05 -9.78 15.72
C PRO A 511 -4.93 -9.74 16.76
N PRO A 512 -4.06 -10.75 16.84
CA PRO A 512 -3.00 -10.79 17.85
C PRO A 512 -2.05 -9.59 17.68
N PRO A 513 -1.70 -8.87 18.76
CA PRO A 513 -0.82 -7.72 18.68
C PRO A 513 0.59 -8.15 18.23
N VAL A 514 1.24 -7.29 17.44
CA VAL A 514 2.62 -7.50 17.01
C VAL A 514 3.52 -7.57 18.26
N PRO A 515 4.36 -8.62 18.45
CA PRO A 515 5.08 -8.82 19.69
C PRO A 515 5.99 -7.64 20.09
N SER A 516 5.58 -6.93 21.15
CA SER A 516 6.31 -5.77 21.69
C SER A 516 7.57 -6.20 22.45
N ILE A 517 8.62 -6.56 21.72
CA ILE A 517 9.95 -6.78 22.29
C ILE A 517 10.56 -5.41 22.61
N LEU A 518 10.51 -4.99 23.87
CA LEU A 518 11.67 -4.39 24.55
C LEU A 518 11.41 -4.15 26.05
N ASN A 519 12.20 -4.81 26.89
CA ASN A 519 12.72 -4.13 28.07
C ASN A 519 14.11 -4.68 28.47
N ARG A 520 15.10 -4.41 27.61
CA ARG A 520 16.52 -4.66 27.91
C ARG A 520 17.45 -3.69 27.18
N THR A 521 17.46 -2.43 27.63
CA THR A 521 18.63 -1.52 27.66
C THR A 521 19.66 -1.72 26.53
N ASN A 522 19.60 -0.98 25.41
CA ASN A 522 20.15 0.39 25.35
C ASN A 522 19.87 1.08 23.99
N SER A 523 19.82 2.41 24.02
CA SER A 523 20.01 3.37 22.89
C SER A 523 18.88 3.54 21.84
N THR A 524 18.58 4.83 21.58
CA THR A 524 18.11 5.42 20.29
C THR A 524 16.84 4.90 19.60
N THR A 525 15.71 5.56 19.93
CA THR A 525 14.85 6.39 19.04
C THR A 525 15.29 6.57 17.57
N ASP A 526 14.43 6.69 16.54
CA ASP A 526 12.95 6.74 16.47
C ASP A 526 12.43 6.48 15.03
N MET A 527 11.22 5.88 14.90
CA MET A 527 10.23 5.90 13.78
C MET A 527 9.27 4.69 13.97
N PRO A 528 8.05 4.60 13.36
CA PRO A 528 7.54 5.22 12.12
C PRO A 528 6.09 5.80 12.34
N PRO A 529 5.11 5.85 11.40
CA PRO A 529 5.14 5.68 9.94
C PRO A 529 4.44 6.81 9.12
N THR A 530 4.41 6.59 7.81
CA THR A 530 3.54 7.19 6.77
C THR A 530 3.34 6.10 5.70
N LEU A 531 2.25 6.10 4.91
CA LEU A 531 2.01 5.41 3.61
C LEU A 531 0.49 5.45 3.28
N ALA A 532 -0.02 5.36 2.05
CA ALA A 532 0.54 5.19 0.68
C ALA A 532 -0.36 5.94 -0.35
N PRO A 533 -0.08 5.91 -1.68
CA PRO A 533 -0.45 4.77 -2.55
C PRO A 533 0.70 4.40 -3.54
N ALA A 534 0.61 3.52 -4.57
CA ALA A 534 -0.53 2.87 -5.25
C ALA A 534 -0.17 1.48 -5.86
N GLY A 535 -1.19 0.71 -6.27
CA GLY A 535 -1.07 -0.68 -6.77
C GLY A 535 -0.97 -0.90 -8.31
N PRO A 536 -0.94 -2.17 -8.77
CA PRO A 536 -0.64 -2.57 -10.15
C PRO A 536 -1.87 -2.69 -11.10
N PRO A 537 -1.68 -2.85 -12.43
CA PRO A 537 -2.74 -3.11 -13.40
C PRO A 537 -3.28 -4.56 -13.40
N GLN A 538 -4.48 -4.75 -13.95
CA GLN A 538 -5.22 -6.02 -13.93
C GLN A 538 -4.99 -6.94 -15.15
N GLY A 539 -5.18 -8.25 -14.94
CA GLY A 539 -5.56 -9.18 -16.01
C GLY A 539 -5.25 -10.66 -15.77
N VAL A 540 -6.20 -11.43 -15.21
CA VAL A 540 -6.44 -12.89 -15.38
C VAL A 540 -7.57 -13.36 -14.43
N LEU A 541 -8.40 -14.31 -14.88
CA LEU A 541 -9.49 -14.95 -14.09
C LEU A 541 -8.99 -16.22 -13.34
N PRO A 542 -9.71 -16.74 -12.33
CA PRO A 542 -9.09 -17.54 -11.26
C PRO A 542 -8.65 -18.95 -11.68
N GLY A 543 -7.34 -19.09 -11.87
CA GLY A 543 -6.58 -20.31 -11.61
C GLY A 543 -5.54 -20.06 -10.51
N GLU A 544 -4.88 -21.12 -10.02
CA GLU A 544 -3.77 -20.95 -9.07
C GLU A 544 -2.69 -20.03 -9.65
N LEU A 545 -2.26 -19.03 -8.88
CA LEU A 545 -1.35 -17.97 -9.37
C LEU A 545 0.08 -18.52 -9.53
N GLN A 546 0.36 -19.14 -10.68
CA GLN A 546 1.65 -19.77 -11.03
C GLN A 546 2.73 -18.73 -11.37
N VAL A 547 3.13 -17.95 -10.35
CA VAL A 547 4.24 -17.00 -10.41
C VAL A 547 5.55 -17.77 -10.49
N GLY A 548 6.27 -17.67 -11.62
CA GLY A 548 7.58 -18.31 -11.82
C GLY A 548 8.77 -17.34 -11.80
N LEU A 549 8.48 -16.04 -11.92
CA LEU A 549 9.42 -14.94 -11.90
C LEU A 549 8.68 -13.69 -11.41
N ILE A 550 9.31 -12.90 -10.55
CA ILE A 550 8.86 -11.53 -10.23
C ILE A 550 10.00 -10.60 -10.67
N THR A 551 9.70 -9.56 -11.44
CA THR A 551 10.68 -8.53 -11.81
C THR A 551 10.25 -7.16 -11.31
N PHE A 552 11.20 -6.29 -10.98
CA PHE A 552 10.90 -4.90 -10.60
C PHE A 552 12.04 -3.95 -10.92
N TYR A 553 11.70 -2.68 -11.11
CA TYR A 553 12.62 -1.59 -11.43
C TYR A 553 12.63 -0.55 -10.31
N MET A 554 13.83 -0.17 -9.90
CA MET A 554 14.06 0.88 -8.90
C MET A 554 14.99 1.95 -9.46
N LEU A 555 14.65 3.21 -9.23
CA LEU A 555 15.50 4.37 -9.50
C LEU A 555 16.16 4.80 -8.18
N LEU A 556 17.48 4.94 -8.14
CA LEU A 556 18.24 5.45 -6.99
C LEU A 556 18.92 6.77 -7.38
N SER A 557 18.91 7.76 -6.50
CA SER A 557 19.65 9.02 -6.68
C SER A 557 21.13 8.88 -6.27
N VAL A 558 21.79 7.83 -6.76
CA VAL A 558 23.23 7.54 -6.60
C VAL A 558 23.81 7.20 -7.97
N LYS A 559 25.03 7.67 -8.27
CA LYS A 559 25.67 7.44 -9.57
C LYS A 559 26.14 6.01 -9.73
N TYR A 560 26.14 5.52 -10.97
CA TYR A 560 26.60 4.18 -11.31
C TYR A 560 27.97 3.81 -10.72
N LEU A 561 28.95 4.71 -10.78
CA LEU A 561 30.34 4.42 -10.36
C LEU A 561 30.43 4.12 -8.86
N ASP A 562 29.63 4.81 -8.04
CA ASP A 562 29.60 4.68 -6.59
C ASP A 562 28.72 3.50 -6.14
N LEU A 563 27.67 3.22 -6.91
CA LEU A 563 26.71 2.13 -6.70
C LEU A 563 27.25 0.76 -7.13
N LYS A 564 27.99 0.69 -8.25
CA LYS A 564 28.50 -0.56 -8.85
C LYS A 564 29.23 -1.51 -7.88
N PRO A 565 30.16 -1.07 -7.01
CA PRO A 565 30.81 -1.99 -6.06
C PRO A 565 29.86 -2.53 -4.98
N HIS A 566 28.74 -1.85 -4.70
CA HIS A 566 27.79 -2.18 -3.63
C HIS A 566 26.56 -2.96 -4.11
N VAL A 567 26.50 -3.36 -5.40
CA VAL A 567 25.31 -4.06 -5.96
C VAL A 567 25.03 -5.41 -5.29
N THR A 568 26.06 -6.14 -4.86
CA THR A 568 25.90 -7.42 -4.14
C THR A 568 25.31 -7.23 -2.74
N GLU A 569 25.70 -6.14 -2.06
CA GLU A 569 25.17 -5.74 -0.75
C GLU A 569 23.72 -5.26 -0.90
N LEU A 570 23.42 -4.48 -1.93
CA LEU A 570 22.06 -4.07 -2.28
C LEU A 570 21.15 -5.28 -2.58
N ALA A 571 21.64 -6.29 -3.29
CA ALA A 571 20.91 -7.55 -3.53
C ALA A 571 20.58 -8.29 -2.22
N GLN A 572 21.49 -8.25 -1.23
CA GLN A 572 21.27 -8.85 0.09
C GLN A 572 20.20 -8.07 0.90
N PHE A 573 20.24 -6.73 0.89
CA PHE A 573 19.19 -5.93 1.52
C PHE A 573 17.82 -6.16 0.87
N ILE A 574 17.76 -6.20 -0.47
CA ILE A 574 16.53 -6.53 -1.21
C ILE A 574 16.00 -7.92 -0.83
N ALA A 575 16.88 -8.93 -0.70
CA ALA A 575 16.47 -10.28 -0.34
C ALA A 575 15.88 -10.33 1.09
N GLN A 576 16.52 -9.66 2.05
CA GLN A 576 16.03 -9.52 3.42
C GLN A 576 14.68 -8.81 3.49
N GLU A 577 14.53 -7.68 2.78
CA GLU A 577 13.29 -6.91 2.75
C GLU A 577 12.14 -7.66 2.05
N LEU A 578 12.44 -8.55 1.10
CA LEU A 578 11.45 -9.39 0.41
C LEU A 578 11.23 -10.77 1.07
N ASP A 579 11.94 -11.10 2.16
CA ASP A 579 11.84 -12.38 2.89
C ASP A 579 12.18 -13.60 2.02
N VAL A 580 13.26 -13.46 1.25
CA VAL A 580 13.81 -14.49 0.35
C VAL A 580 15.31 -14.65 0.57
N ASN A 581 15.88 -15.74 0.07
CA ASN A 581 17.33 -15.94 0.12
C ASN A 581 18.03 -15.01 -0.90
N THR A 582 19.22 -14.50 -0.59
CA THR A 582 20.03 -13.69 -1.52
C THR A 582 20.32 -14.40 -2.85
N SER A 583 20.36 -15.73 -2.84
CA SER A 583 20.52 -16.58 -4.03
C SER A 583 19.30 -16.60 -4.97
N GLN A 584 18.17 -16.02 -4.56
CA GLN A 584 16.96 -15.87 -5.39
C GLN A 584 16.88 -14.50 -6.06
N VAL A 585 17.68 -13.50 -5.63
CA VAL A 585 17.64 -12.12 -6.12
C VAL A 585 18.77 -11.91 -7.13
N HIS A 586 18.40 -11.55 -8.36
CA HIS A 586 19.31 -11.41 -9.49
C HIS A 586 19.19 -10.03 -10.13
N LEU A 587 20.34 -9.42 -10.45
CA LEU A 587 20.42 -8.22 -11.28
C LEU A 587 20.03 -8.58 -12.72
N LEU A 588 19.04 -7.88 -13.29
CA LEU A 588 18.67 -8.01 -14.71
C LEU A 588 19.47 -7.08 -15.59
N ASN A 589 19.40 -5.79 -15.30
CA ASN A 589 20.05 -4.73 -16.08
C ASN A 589 20.30 -3.49 -15.22
N PHE A 590 21.04 -2.56 -15.80
CA PHE A 590 21.41 -1.31 -15.17
C PHE A 590 21.46 -0.20 -16.22
N THR A 591 20.96 1.00 -15.90
CA THR A 591 21.09 2.20 -16.75
C THR A 591 21.19 3.44 -15.87
N SER A 592 22.13 4.35 -16.14
CA SER A 592 22.27 5.60 -15.39
C SER A 592 22.14 6.82 -16.29
N LYS A 593 21.55 7.90 -15.75
CA LYS A 593 21.25 9.13 -16.47
C LYS A 593 21.43 10.32 -15.51
N GLY A 594 22.55 11.02 -15.64
CA GLY A 594 22.88 12.14 -14.75
C GLY A 594 23.41 11.66 -13.39
N ASN A 595 22.71 12.00 -12.31
CA ASN A 595 23.04 11.53 -10.96
C ASN A 595 22.32 10.23 -10.60
N ASP A 596 21.28 9.85 -11.36
CA ASP A 596 20.37 8.77 -11.00
C ASP A 596 20.71 7.46 -11.73
N SER A 597 20.29 6.34 -11.13
CA SER A 597 20.58 4.98 -11.57
C SER A 597 19.33 4.11 -11.49
N LEU A 598 18.86 3.63 -12.65
CA LEU A 598 17.79 2.66 -12.78
C LEU A 598 18.38 1.25 -12.74
N ILE A 599 17.92 0.42 -11.80
CA ILE A 599 18.28 -0.99 -11.67
C ILE A 599 17.04 -1.85 -11.90
N GLY A 600 17.16 -2.87 -12.77
CA GLY A 600 16.19 -3.96 -12.87
C GLY A 600 16.61 -5.17 -12.05
N TRP A 601 15.67 -5.72 -11.28
CA TRP A 601 15.84 -6.92 -10.45
C TRP A 601 14.87 -8.02 -10.86
N ALA A 602 15.29 -9.26 -10.63
CA ALA A 602 14.50 -10.48 -10.76
C ALA A 602 14.56 -11.29 -9.47
N VAL A 603 13.41 -11.79 -9.01
CA VAL A 603 13.30 -12.74 -7.90
C VAL A 603 12.82 -14.08 -8.45
N LEU A 604 13.53 -15.16 -8.14
CA LEU A 604 13.21 -16.52 -8.56
C LEU A 604 12.72 -17.41 -7.41
N PRO A 605 11.97 -18.49 -7.70
CA PRO A 605 11.58 -19.50 -6.70
C PRO A 605 12.79 -20.14 -6.00
N ALA A 606 12.58 -20.63 -4.78
CA ALA A 606 13.64 -21.23 -3.98
C ALA A 606 14.06 -22.62 -4.51
N GLY A 607 15.38 -22.86 -4.57
CA GLY A 607 15.94 -24.16 -4.92
C GLY A 607 15.61 -24.61 -6.35
N SER A 608 15.09 -25.83 -6.49
CA SER A 608 14.71 -26.42 -7.78
C SER A 608 13.24 -26.20 -8.17
N ALA A 609 12.46 -25.43 -7.41
CA ALA A 609 11.07 -25.12 -7.78
C ALA A 609 11.01 -24.31 -9.09
N ASP A 610 9.97 -24.53 -9.90
CA ASP A 610 9.67 -23.73 -11.10
C ASP A 610 8.64 -22.60 -10.82
N TYR A 611 7.98 -22.62 -9.66
CA TYR A 611 7.01 -21.60 -9.23
C TYR A 611 7.17 -21.26 -7.73
N PHE A 612 6.83 -20.04 -7.36
CA PHE A 612 6.70 -19.62 -5.97
C PHE A 612 5.48 -20.29 -5.30
N SER A 613 5.50 -20.42 -3.97
CA SER A 613 4.25 -20.67 -3.24
C SER A 613 3.35 -19.44 -3.31
N ASN A 614 2.03 -19.62 -3.33
CA ASN A 614 1.07 -18.50 -3.37
C ASN A 614 1.31 -17.50 -2.23
N VAL A 615 1.59 -18.00 -1.01
CA VAL A 615 1.91 -17.17 0.16
C VAL A 615 3.20 -16.36 -0.06
N THR A 616 4.26 -16.98 -0.60
CA THR A 616 5.53 -16.29 -0.89
C THR A 616 5.37 -15.25 -1.98
N ALA A 617 4.67 -15.59 -3.07
CA ALA A 617 4.40 -14.68 -4.18
C ALA A 617 3.62 -13.45 -3.70
N MET A 618 2.50 -13.66 -3.02
CA MET A 618 1.66 -12.57 -2.50
C MET A 618 2.36 -11.71 -1.45
N SER A 619 3.25 -12.30 -0.62
CA SER A 619 4.11 -11.55 0.30
C SER A 619 5.06 -10.60 -0.45
N ILE A 620 5.78 -11.10 -1.46
CA ILE A 620 6.71 -10.28 -2.28
C ILE A 620 5.94 -9.18 -3.03
N ILE A 621 4.81 -9.55 -3.65
CA ILE A 621 3.93 -8.64 -4.38
C ILE A 621 3.42 -7.50 -3.47
N ALA A 622 2.91 -7.83 -2.27
CA ALA A 622 2.43 -6.82 -1.33
C ALA A 622 3.56 -5.89 -0.87
N ARG A 623 4.76 -6.42 -0.58
CA ARG A 623 5.90 -5.57 -0.17
C ARG A 623 6.38 -4.63 -1.27
N LEU A 624 6.30 -5.04 -2.54
CA LEU A 624 6.62 -4.19 -3.70
C LEU A 624 5.51 -3.15 -3.97
N ALA A 625 4.24 -3.56 -3.98
CA ALA A 625 3.09 -2.71 -4.29
C ALA A 625 2.77 -1.67 -3.20
N GLU A 626 3.07 -1.97 -1.93
CA GLU A 626 2.90 -1.03 -0.82
C GLU A 626 4.18 -0.23 -0.50
N HIS A 627 5.18 -0.24 -1.40
CA HIS A 627 6.48 0.43 -1.23
C HIS A 627 7.18 0.12 0.10
N ARG A 628 7.03 -1.10 0.63
CA ARG A 628 7.53 -1.50 1.96
C ARG A 628 9.02 -1.87 1.99
N VAL A 629 9.65 -2.13 0.84
CA VAL A 629 11.08 -2.47 0.74
C VAL A 629 11.92 -1.27 1.19
N ARG A 630 12.59 -1.39 2.34
CA ARG A 630 13.44 -0.35 2.94
C ARG A 630 14.92 -0.60 2.73
N LEU A 631 15.57 0.28 1.97
CA LEU A 631 17.02 0.26 1.79
C LEU A 631 17.72 1.26 2.72
N PRO A 632 18.96 0.97 3.17
CA PRO A 632 19.73 1.91 3.99
C PRO A 632 20.06 3.22 3.26
N ASP A 633 20.20 4.31 4.04
CA ASP A 633 20.51 5.66 3.53
C ASP A 633 21.81 5.75 2.70
N THR A 634 22.71 4.76 2.84
CA THR A 634 23.94 4.64 2.03
C THR A 634 23.66 4.47 0.53
N PHE A 635 22.46 4.00 0.16
CA PHE A 635 21.99 3.87 -1.21
C PHE A 635 21.16 5.09 -1.69
N GLY A 636 21.06 6.13 -0.87
CA GLY A 636 20.34 7.37 -1.17
C GLY A 636 18.82 7.20 -1.25
N SER A 637 18.13 8.25 -1.71
CA SER A 637 16.70 8.17 -1.99
C SER A 637 16.44 7.28 -3.21
N TYR A 638 15.51 6.35 -3.08
CA TYR A 638 15.09 5.45 -4.15
C TYR A 638 13.57 5.47 -4.35
N GLN A 639 13.13 5.09 -5.55
CA GLN A 639 11.72 4.93 -5.91
C GLN A 639 11.54 3.64 -6.72
N LEU A 640 10.60 2.78 -6.30
CA LEU A 640 10.11 1.67 -7.12
C LEU A 640 9.16 2.24 -8.18
N PHE A 641 9.39 1.93 -9.45
CA PHE A 641 8.65 2.54 -10.57
C PHE A 641 7.71 1.55 -11.28
N GLU A 642 8.14 0.30 -11.46
CA GLU A 642 7.42 -0.71 -12.21
C GLU A 642 7.76 -2.10 -11.67
N TRP A 643 6.79 -3.01 -11.61
CA TRP A 643 7.03 -4.43 -11.33
C TRP A 643 6.07 -5.31 -12.14
N ASN A 644 6.49 -6.55 -12.40
CA ASN A 644 5.76 -7.49 -13.25
C ASN A 644 5.92 -8.95 -12.75
N ILE A 645 4.99 -9.82 -13.15
CA ILE A 645 4.97 -11.26 -12.88
C ILE A 645 5.14 -12.00 -14.20
N GLY A 646 6.01 -13.01 -14.21
CA GLY A 646 6.26 -13.83 -15.39
C GLY A 646 6.20 -15.34 -15.12
N PRO A 647 6.07 -16.16 -16.19
CA PRO A 647 6.39 -17.57 -16.13
C PRO A 647 7.89 -17.78 -15.85
N PRO A 648 8.33 -18.95 -15.37
CA PRO A 648 9.73 -19.18 -15.06
C PRO A 648 10.60 -19.12 -16.32
N PRO A 649 11.85 -18.62 -16.22
CA PRO A 649 12.79 -18.67 -17.34
C PRO A 649 13.06 -20.12 -17.73
N LYS A 650 12.99 -20.42 -19.03
CA LYS A 650 13.16 -21.79 -19.56
C LYS A 650 14.53 -22.36 -19.19
N ARG A 651 14.57 -23.18 -18.12
CA ARG A 651 15.75 -23.95 -17.72
C ARG A 651 16.21 -24.82 -18.87
N THR A 652 17.51 -24.83 -19.13
CA THR A 652 18.10 -25.74 -20.12
C THR A 652 18.14 -27.17 -19.59
N TRP A 653 18.02 -28.16 -20.47
CA TRP A 653 18.07 -29.60 -20.11
C TRP A 653 19.30 -29.94 -19.23
N TRP A 654 20.44 -29.32 -19.52
CA TRP A 654 21.66 -29.44 -18.72
C TRP A 654 21.49 -29.00 -17.26
N GLN A 655 20.77 -27.90 -16.99
CA GLN A 655 20.56 -27.40 -15.63
C GLN A 655 19.66 -28.31 -14.78
N GLN A 656 18.66 -28.96 -15.40
CA GLN A 656 17.78 -29.91 -14.69
C GLN A 656 18.48 -31.25 -14.40
N HIS A 657 19.36 -31.72 -15.28
CA HIS A 657 19.98 -33.04 -15.16
C HIS A 657 21.44 -33.07 -14.70
N TYR A 658 22.10 -31.91 -14.50
CA TYR A 658 23.50 -31.81 -14.10
C TYR A 658 23.87 -32.72 -12.91
N LEU A 659 23.10 -32.66 -11.82
CA LEU A 659 23.37 -33.48 -10.63
C LEU A 659 23.28 -34.99 -10.92
N VAL A 660 22.34 -35.40 -11.76
CA VAL A 660 22.16 -36.81 -12.17
C VAL A 660 23.33 -37.27 -13.04
N VAL A 661 23.81 -36.42 -13.96
CA VAL A 661 24.98 -36.69 -14.80
C VAL A 661 26.27 -36.78 -13.96
N VAL A 662 26.45 -35.88 -12.98
CA VAL A 662 27.58 -35.91 -12.04
C VAL A 662 27.54 -37.17 -11.17
N VAL A 663 26.39 -37.54 -10.59
CA VAL A 663 26.26 -38.79 -9.82
C VAL A 663 26.51 -40.02 -10.70
N ALA A 664 25.94 -40.07 -11.91
CA ALA A 664 26.14 -41.19 -12.83
C ALA A 664 27.61 -41.36 -13.25
N THR A 665 28.33 -40.26 -13.52
CA THR A 665 29.76 -40.29 -13.86
C THR A 665 30.64 -40.64 -12.67
N ILE A 666 30.32 -40.19 -11.45
CA ILE A 666 30.99 -40.63 -10.22
C ILE A 666 30.79 -42.13 -9.99
N VAL A 667 29.55 -42.65 -10.13
CA VAL A 667 29.26 -44.08 -9.99
C VAL A 667 30.00 -44.91 -11.06
N ALA A 668 30.03 -44.45 -12.32
CA ALA A 668 30.79 -45.10 -13.39
C ALA A 668 32.30 -45.12 -13.11
N LEU A 669 32.86 -44.03 -12.56
CA LEU A 669 34.27 -43.97 -12.12
C LEU A 669 34.54 -44.93 -10.96
N ILE A 670 33.68 -44.99 -9.95
CA ILE A 670 33.83 -45.91 -8.81
C ILE A 670 33.76 -47.37 -9.28
N LEU A 671 32.84 -47.72 -10.18
CA LEU A 671 32.74 -49.06 -10.76
C LEU A 671 33.95 -49.40 -11.66
N GLY A 672 34.45 -48.45 -12.44
CA GLY A 672 35.67 -48.62 -13.24
C GLY A 672 36.93 -48.79 -12.39
N LEU A 673 37.03 -48.05 -11.29
CA LEU A 673 38.12 -48.16 -10.31
C LEU A 673 38.03 -49.46 -9.51
N SER A 674 36.84 -49.90 -9.10
CA SER A 674 36.66 -51.18 -8.39
C SER A 674 36.94 -52.38 -9.30
N ALA A 675 36.48 -52.35 -10.56
CA ALA A 675 36.77 -53.38 -11.55
C ALA A 675 38.25 -53.44 -11.94
N SER A 676 38.92 -52.30 -12.12
CA SER A 676 40.37 -52.28 -12.39
C SER A 676 41.21 -52.68 -11.16
N GLY A 677 40.79 -52.30 -9.95
CA GLY A 677 41.38 -52.76 -8.69
C GLY A 677 41.23 -54.28 -8.50
N ALA A 678 40.03 -54.83 -8.72
CA ALA A 678 39.78 -56.27 -8.69
C ALA A 678 40.62 -57.01 -9.75
N ARG A 679 40.74 -56.47 -10.97
CA ARG A 679 41.60 -57.02 -12.03
C ARG A 679 43.09 -56.95 -11.71
N TYR A 680 43.54 -55.92 -10.98
CA TYR A 680 44.91 -55.81 -10.47
C TYR A 680 45.18 -56.82 -9.34
N ILE A 681 44.27 -56.96 -8.38
CA ILE A 681 44.35 -57.96 -7.30
C ILE A 681 44.33 -59.38 -7.87
N TRP A 682 43.48 -59.65 -8.87
CA TRP A 682 43.43 -60.94 -9.56
C TRP A 682 44.73 -61.25 -10.31
N ARG A 683 45.32 -60.26 -11.03
CA ARG A 683 46.65 -60.39 -11.63
C ARG A 683 47.75 -60.64 -10.59
N ARG A 684 47.74 -59.94 -9.45
CA ARG A 684 48.68 -60.21 -8.34
C ARG A 684 48.49 -61.62 -7.75
N ARG A 685 47.25 -62.09 -7.57
CA ARG A 685 46.97 -63.47 -7.10
C ARG A 685 47.45 -64.52 -8.10
N GLN A 686 47.26 -64.29 -9.40
CA GLN A 686 47.83 -65.14 -10.45
C GLN A 686 49.37 -65.18 -10.38
N GLN A 687 50.03 -64.03 -10.23
CA GLN A 687 51.49 -63.97 -10.08
C GLN A 687 52.00 -64.63 -8.78
N ALA A 688 51.24 -64.55 -7.68
CA ALA A 688 51.56 -65.23 -6.43
C ALA A 688 51.36 -66.76 -6.51
N LEU A 689 50.33 -67.23 -7.22
CA LEU A 689 50.05 -68.66 -7.42
C LEU A 689 51.06 -69.36 -8.34
N VAL A 690 51.78 -68.63 -9.19
CA VAL A 690 52.89 -69.16 -10.00
C VAL A 690 54.20 -69.24 -9.19
N ALA A 691 54.27 -68.62 -8.02
CA ALA A 691 55.46 -68.55 -7.17
C ALA A 691 55.43 -69.51 -5.96
N TYR A 692 54.85 -70.71 -6.12
CA TYR A 692 54.94 -71.77 -5.11
C TYR A 692 55.01 -73.16 -5.74
N LYS A 693 56.23 -73.71 -5.84
CA LYS A 693 56.48 -75.12 -6.17
C LYS A 693 57.23 -75.75 -4.99
N PRO A 694 56.61 -76.60 -4.18
CA PRO A 694 57.26 -77.18 -3.00
C PRO A 694 58.37 -78.15 -3.39
N VAL A 695 59.30 -78.33 -2.46
CA VAL A 695 60.46 -79.22 -2.55
C VAL A 695 60.10 -80.61 -1.97
N ASP A 696 60.79 -81.64 -2.45
CA ASP A 696 60.76 -83.05 -2.02
C ASP A 696 59.45 -83.85 -2.18
N ALA A 697 59.44 -84.66 -3.24
CA ALA A 697 58.81 -85.99 -3.27
C ALA A 697 59.81 -86.97 -3.91
N ALA A 698 59.89 -88.20 -3.38
CA ALA A 698 61.08 -89.05 -3.53
C ALA A 698 61.22 -89.78 -4.88
N ILE A 699 62.46 -90.20 -5.16
CA ILE A 699 62.84 -91.16 -6.21
C ILE A 699 62.61 -92.59 -5.71
N PRO A 700 61.96 -93.46 -6.49
CA PRO A 700 62.15 -94.92 -6.44
C PRO A 700 63.03 -95.41 -7.60
N GLU A 701 63.56 -96.62 -7.47
CA GLU A 701 64.69 -97.10 -8.27
C GLU A 701 64.38 -97.60 -9.69
N GLN A 702 65.46 -97.62 -10.46
CA GLN A 702 65.64 -98.16 -11.80
C GLN A 702 65.66 -99.70 -11.79
N GLU A 703 65.01 -100.32 -12.78
CA GLU A 703 65.17 -101.74 -13.18
C GLU A 703 65.31 -101.82 -14.71
N LEU A 704 65.94 -102.88 -15.23
CA LEU A 704 66.50 -102.93 -16.59
C LEU A 704 65.65 -103.67 -17.66
N GLN A 705 66.04 -103.48 -18.93
CA GLN A 705 65.60 -104.32 -20.07
C GLN A 705 66.08 -105.77 -19.92
N PRO A 706 65.37 -106.77 -20.48
CA PRO A 706 65.50 -107.13 -21.91
C PRO A 706 64.12 -107.28 -22.60
N LEU A 707 63.98 -107.46 -23.92
CA LEU A 707 64.89 -107.88 -25.01
C LEU A 707 64.99 -106.83 -26.13
#